data_AF-A0A0B1TBT3-F1
#
_entry.id   AF-A0A0B1TBT3-F1
#
_cell.length_a   1.000
_cell.length_b   1.000
_cell.length_c   1.000
_cell.angle_alpha   90.00
_cell.angle_beta   90.00
_cell.angle_gamma   90.00
#
_symmetry.space_group_name_H-M   'P 1'
#
loop_
_entity.id
_entity.type
_entity.pdbx_description
1 polymer ?
#
loop_
_entity_poly.entity_id
_entity_poly.type
_entity_poly.pdbx_seq_one_letter_code
_entity_poly.pdbx_strand_id
1 'polypeptide(L)'
;MGTTPYFFFDAMMWSSSKEDSLNIRVEKGTKPRLKLSEDKRNVQVAVPLDTFVNYPLQRVELHGGYYLVLQRLQQQYKITVQHGHERKPEFVIYSSAQPHEKDIKTQVKEMNTRIHKIGIAGPNLDVFGALRAARLTLEATVGTMHVNAKVTADRLSLHGQSIVVAPEALISTDKFTQYREKREQSTLNRVRERITLINALLAVRDWRRGSIQAKAIRAIINKNCDDCAQFNAKELQIKVGGSAIVEPDSIWSSTYVELDAWAAVTICGQVKLTSLVLTAGKALTTTADAIVALEMFGRLNVGRIGDVYCNFSQMEMVSGAGCVVDGSWQIGTCWALIEAKLTIGASAKLFVEESATIGALGCLRRCQYDGYLKANEVEIYLPYMDESQMIVTGQMDILVSPLTLKGNSSFYNATPTNPHPYPAFILDGRLNAHAIIAPFLAVELSPESLLRLCGITSFTPAVDFNILVSAGALATGKNCTLLSMGDNPRAEGIICASTFYHQGQIRFQAEDVHILTGALVHKGRLTNCEHKQNHVKNCHIVVEELFLNEGTLACNVLDITGEGVLDNKNRIFAVDSMDIRLNNFHNDEGLMESKNHIKLLSATKEWTKLGGSIKAKKGFDLYANKLDMALNDVHKLMNEKKLSFSARSDLIISTDICDEVKEFAVGCAAQNSVAINAVMDLDRLEVLLGGDHTNPEPVLFKVTDRADININTLVINGTASHLMIVLDGLLKCNRVKIAESFKHVTVS
;
A
#
# COMPACT_ATOMS: atom_id res chain seq x y z
N MET A 1 80.64 -23.45 36.74
CA MET A 1 81.01 -24.32 35.59
C MET A 1 79.96 -24.14 34.51
N GLY A 2 80.39 -23.82 33.29
CA GLY A 2 79.63 -24.09 32.06
C GLY A 2 78.60 -23.05 31.61
N THR A 3 79.07 -21.94 31.04
CA THR A 3 78.36 -21.17 30.02
C THR A 3 78.62 -21.77 28.63
N THR A 4 77.58 -21.98 27.82
CA THR A 4 77.70 -22.01 26.35
C THR A 4 76.44 -21.42 25.69
N PRO A 5 76.58 -20.68 24.56
CA PRO A 5 75.60 -19.73 24.07
C PRO A 5 74.89 -20.18 22.78
N TYR A 6 73.84 -19.44 22.42
CA TYR A 6 73.15 -19.42 21.14
C TYR A 6 74.11 -19.15 19.96
N PHE A 7 73.96 -19.90 18.86
CA PHE A 7 74.10 -19.38 17.48
C PHE A 7 73.33 -20.24 16.46
N PHE A 8 72.71 -19.50 15.55
CA PHE A 8 71.89 -19.82 14.36
C PHE A 8 72.29 -21.04 13.51
N PHE A 9 71.28 -21.76 13.01
CA PHE A 9 71.27 -22.20 11.61
C PHE A 9 69.93 -21.83 10.96
N ASP A 10 70.05 -21.17 9.82
CA ASP A 10 69.01 -20.56 9.03
C ASP A 10 67.87 -21.49 8.63
N ALA A 11 66.70 -20.84 8.52
CA ALA A 11 65.59 -21.28 7.72
C ALA A 11 66.03 -21.65 6.30
N MET A 12 65.78 -22.90 5.90
CA MET A 12 65.36 -23.16 4.53
C MET A 12 63.85 -23.24 4.53
N MET A 13 63.22 -22.07 4.72
CA MET A 13 61.86 -21.86 4.23
C MET A 13 61.89 -22.22 2.74
N TRP A 14 61.30 -23.36 2.38
CA TRP A 14 60.72 -23.48 1.05
C TRP A 14 59.59 -22.47 1.04
N SER A 15 59.92 -21.24 0.63
CA SER A 15 58.93 -20.29 0.18
C SER A 15 58.06 -21.03 -0.83
N SER A 16 56.77 -21.19 -0.55
CA SER A 16 55.79 -21.60 -1.56
C SER A 16 55.82 -20.50 -2.63
N SER A 17 56.68 -20.71 -3.62
CA SER A 17 56.95 -19.76 -4.69
C SER A 17 55.64 -19.51 -5.43
N LYS A 18 55.39 -18.24 -5.74
CA LYS A 18 54.38 -17.73 -6.67
C LYS A 18 53.81 -18.81 -7.61
N GLU A 19 52.55 -19.17 -7.36
CA GLU A 19 51.63 -20.02 -8.15
C GLU A 19 52.31 -20.88 -9.23
N ASP A 20 52.62 -22.14 -8.90
CA ASP A 20 52.95 -23.15 -9.92
C ASP A 20 51.71 -23.37 -10.81
N SER A 21 51.85 -22.99 -12.08
CA SER A 21 50.80 -23.08 -13.10
C SER A 21 51.30 -23.84 -14.32
N LEU A 22 50.52 -24.80 -14.81
CA LEU A 22 50.82 -25.57 -16.01
C LEU A 22 49.61 -25.57 -16.95
N ASN A 23 49.77 -25.12 -18.19
CA ASN A 23 48.74 -25.24 -19.22
C ASN A 23 49.22 -26.14 -20.35
N ILE A 24 48.39 -27.12 -20.71
CA ILE A 24 48.65 -28.06 -21.81
C ILE A 24 47.56 -27.90 -22.85
N ARG A 25 47.96 -27.61 -24.08
CA ARG A 25 47.05 -27.45 -25.21
C ARG A 25 47.36 -28.50 -26.28
N VAL A 26 46.46 -29.46 -26.41
CA VAL A 26 46.52 -30.54 -27.40
C VAL A 26 45.87 -30.05 -28.69
N GLU A 27 46.55 -30.21 -29.82
CA GLU A 27 46.04 -29.79 -31.12
C GLU A 27 46.41 -30.79 -32.21
N LYS A 28 45.63 -30.77 -33.29
CA LYS A 28 45.91 -31.53 -34.49
C LYS A 28 47.18 -31.01 -35.19
N GLY A 29 48.10 -31.90 -35.52
CA GLY A 29 49.33 -31.61 -36.26
C GLY A 29 49.59 -32.58 -37.41
N THR A 30 50.68 -32.36 -38.15
CA THR A 30 51.16 -33.28 -39.20
C THR A 30 52.18 -34.29 -38.67
N LYS A 31 52.88 -33.95 -37.59
CA LYS A 31 53.84 -34.80 -36.87
C LYS A 31 53.78 -34.51 -35.37
N PRO A 32 54.11 -35.46 -34.49
CA PRO A 32 54.09 -35.22 -33.06
C PRO A 32 55.16 -34.17 -32.71
N ARG A 33 54.77 -33.13 -31.97
CA ARG A 33 55.69 -32.06 -31.56
C ARG A 33 55.27 -31.46 -30.23
N LEU A 34 56.26 -31.28 -29.35
CA LEU A 34 56.13 -30.46 -28.15
C LEU A 34 56.73 -29.07 -28.41
N LYS A 35 55.94 -28.02 -28.21
CA LYS A 35 56.42 -26.63 -28.17
C LYS A 35 56.19 -26.09 -26.77
N LEU A 36 57.25 -25.59 -26.16
CA LEU A 36 57.25 -25.05 -24.80
C LEU A 36 57.35 -23.52 -24.89
N SER A 37 56.62 -22.80 -24.05
CA SER A 37 56.82 -21.35 -23.85
C SER A 37 58.13 -21.05 -23.12
N GLU A 38 58.62 -19.82 -23.24
CA GLU A 38 59.88 -19.38 -22.61
C GLU A 38 59.89 -19.57 -21.08
N ASP A 39 58.72 -19.41 -20.44
CA ASP A 39 58.53 -19.60 -18.99
C ASP A 39 58.37 -21.07 -18.56
N LYS A 40 58.42 -22.02 -19.51
CA LYS A 40 58.20 -23.46 -19.31
C LYS A 40 56.86 -23.84 -18.63
N ARG A 41 55.85 -22.96 -18.66
CA ARG A 41 54.53 -23.14 -18.02
C ARG A 41 53.42 -23.48 -19.00
N ASN A 42 53.59 -23.22 -20.30
CA ASN A 42 52.61 -23.55 -21.34
C ASN A 42 53.22 -24.53 -22.34
N VAL A 43 52.51 -25.63 -22.62
CA VAL A 43 52.95 -26.66 -23.56
C VAL A 43 51.90 -26.83 -24.64
N GLN A 44 52.29 -26.63 -25.89
CA GLN A 44 51.48 -26.98 -27.05
C GLN A 44 51.91 -28.37 -27.55
N VAL A 45 50.98 -29.31 -27.57
CA VAL A 45 51.19 -30.71 -27.97
C VAL A 45 50.48 -30.94 -29.30
N ALA A 46 51.25 -31.03 -30.38
CA ALA A 46 50.70 -31.36 -31.70
C ALA A 46 50.65 -32.89 -31.85
N VAL A 47 49.49 -33.44 -32.22
CA VAL A 47 49.25 -34.88 -32.41
C VAL A 47 48.78 -35.16 -33.85
N PRO A 48 49.42 -36.06 -34.61
CA PRO A 48 49.00 -36.39 -35.97
C PRO A 48 47.77 -37.30 -36.00
N LEU A 49 46.92 -37.14 -37.04
CA LEU A 49 45.82 -38.06 -37.34
C LEU A 49 46.32 -39.41 -37.84
N ASP A 50 47.44 -39.40 -38.58
CA ASP A 50 48.07 -40.63 -39.06
C ASP A 50 48.82 -41.31 -37.91
N THR A 51 48.21 -42.36 -37.39
CA THR A 51 48.76 -43.21 -36.34
C THR A 51 49.55 -44.38 -36.90
N PHE A 52 49.80 -44.51 -38.22
CA PHE A 52 50.59 -45.63 -38.77
C PHE A 52 52.11 -45.39 -38.65
N VAL A 53 52.57 -44.13 -38.71
CA VAL A 53 54.01 -43.77 -38.65
C VAL A 53 54.55 -43.78 -37.22
N ASN A 54 55.57 -44.60 -36.93
CA ASN A 54 56.12 -44.75 -35.58
C ASN A 54 57.12 -43.64 -35.28
N TYR A 55 56.74 -42.73 -34.38
CA TYR A 55 57.58 -41.60 -33.99
C TYR A 55 58.29 -41.88 -32.66
N PRO A 56 59.54 -41.43 -32.49
CA PRO A 56 60.28 -41.60 -31.24
C PRO A 56 59.63 -40.83 -30.09
N LEU A 57 59.85 -41.32 -28.87
CA LEU A 57 59.38 -40.68 -27.65
C LEU A 57 59.97 -39.28 -27.52
N GLN A 58 59.13 -38.29 -27.21
CA GLN A 58 59.56 -36.91 -26.95
C GLN A 58 59.43 -36.60 -25.46
N ARG A 59 60.45 -35.95 -24.90
CA ARG A 59 60.49 -35.53 -23.49
C ARG A 59 60.94 -34.07 -23.40
N VAL A 60 60.23 -33.27 -22.62
CA VAL A 60 60.60 -31.88 -22.30
C VAL A 60 60.54 -31.67 -20.79
N GLU A 61 61.45 -30.85 -20.28
CA GLU A 61 61.47 -30.41 -18.87
C GLU A 61 60.60 -29.15 -18.71
N LEU A 62 59.75 -29.14 -17.69
CA LEU A 62 58.84 -28.06 -17.34
C LEU A 62 59.36 -27.30 -16.11
N HIS A 63 58.71 -26.17 -15.79
CA HIS A 63 58.95 -25.47 -14.53
C HIS A 63 58.67 -26.38 -13.31
N GLY A 64 59.43 -26.22 -12.22
CA GLY A 64 59.17 -26.91 -10.95
C GLY A 64 59.58 -28.38 -10.90
N GLY A 65 60.56 -28.81 -11.72
CA GLY A 65 61.09 -30.18 -11.68
C GLY A 65 60.19 -31.24 -12.35
N TYR A 66 59.15 -30.80 -13.07
CA TYR A 66 58.25 -31.67 -13.82
C TYR A 66 58.79 -31.99 -15.22
N TYR A 67 58.41 -33.15 -15.76
CA TYR A 67 58.68 -33.55 -17.14
C TYR A 67 57.38 -33.91 -17.83
N LEU A 68 57.25 -33.50 -19.09
CA LEU A 68 56.21 -33.96 -19.98
C LEU A 68 56.78 -34.95 -20.99
N VAL A 69 56.16 -36.11 -21.07
CA VAL A 69 56.53 -37.21 -21.98
C VAL A 69 55.39 -37.47 -22.94
N LEU A 70 55.66 -37.37 -24.25
CA LEU A 70 54.75 -37.73 -25.33
C LEU A 70 55.20 -39.07 -25.92
N GLN A 71 54.36 -40.09 -25.77
CA GLN A 71 54.62 -41.45 -26.22
C GLN A 71 53.50 -41.94 -27.14
N ARG A 72 53.87 -42.55 -28.27
CA ARG A 72 52.91 -43.26 -29.13
C ARG A 72 52.57 -44.62 -28.51
N LEU A 73 51.27 -44.94 -28.46
CA LEU A 73 50.71 -46.27 -28.24
C LEU A 73 50.05 -46.76 -29.54
N GLN A 74 49.63 -48.03 -29.61
CA GLN A 74 49.14 -48.66 -30.84
C GLN A 74 48.11 -47.82 -31.61
N GLN A 75 47.11 -47.24 -30.93
CA GLN A 75 46.02 -46.46 -31.55
C GLN A 75 45.83 -45.05 -30.95
N GLN A 76 46.73 -44.60 -30.08
CA GLN A 76 46.60 -43.32 -29.37
C GLN A 76 47.96 -42.77 -28.95
N TYR A 77 48.04 -41.47 -28.68
CA TYR A 77 49.18 -40.83 -28.04
C TYR A 77 48.90 -40.64 -26.55
N LYS A 78 49.89 -40.96 -25.72
CA LYS A 78 49.85 -40.77 -24.27
C LYS A 78 50.77 -39.62 -23.90
N ILE A 79 50.20 -38.60 -23.26
CA ILE A 79 50.89 -37.45 -22.70
C ILE A 79 50.93 -37.66 -21.18
N THR A 80 52.14 -37.80 -20.64
CA THR A 80 52.35 -38.06 -19.21
C THR A 80 53.09 -36.89 -18.58
N VAL A 81 52.54 -36.35 -17.49
CA VAL A 81 53.22 -35.34 -16.66
C VAL A 81 53.64 -35.98 -15.35
N GLN A 82 54.92 -35.87 -15.02
CA GLN A 82 55.50 -36.51 -13.84
C GLN A 82 56.58 -35.63 -13.22
N HIS A 83 56.68 -35.62 -11.89
CA HIS A 83 57.75 -34.92 -11.18
C HIS A 83 59.03 -35.76 -11.19
N GLY A 84 60.21 -35.14 -11.28
CA GLY A 84 61.50 -35.84 -11.35
C GLY A 84 61.82 -36.75 -10.16
N HIS A 85 61.21 -36.48 -9.00
CA HIS A 85 61.40 -37.25 -7.76
C HIS A 85 60.30 -38.30 -7.50
N GLU A 86 59.27 -38.40 -8.34
CA GLU A 86 58.15 -39.33 -8.14
C GLU A 86 58.06 -40.37 -9.28
N ARG A 87 57.80 -41.64 -8.93
CA ARG A 87 57.61 -42.71 -9.93
C ARG A 87 56.21 -42.73 -10.54
N LYS A 88 55.23 -42.10 -9.90
CA LYS A 88 53.84 -42.09 -10.35
C LYS A 88 53.56 -40.78 -11.11
N PRO A 89 52.87 -40.82 -12.26
CA PRO A 89 52.49 -39.58 -12.95
C PRO A 89 51.44 -38.82 -12.15
N GLU A 90 51.50 -37.49 -12.25
CA GLU A 90 50.53 -36.58 -11.63
C GLU A 90 49.18 -36.64 -12.34
N PHE A 91 49.24 -36.73 -13.69
CA PHE A 91 48.07 -36.97 -14.54
C PHE A 91 48.50 -37.45 -15.94
N VAL A 92 47.53 -38.01 -16.66
CA VAL A 92 47.71 -38.55 -18.01
C VAL A 92 46.60 -38.04 -18.93
N ILE A 93 47.00 -37.59 -20.12
CA ILE A 93 46.08 -37.22 -21.21
C ILE A 93 46.30 -38.18 -22.38
N TYR A 94 45.22 -38.74 -22.91
CA TYR A 94 45.24 -39.53 -24.14
C TYR A 94 44.72 -38.70 -25.30
N SER A 95 45.32 -38.87 -26.47
CA SER A 95 44.84 -38.25 -27.71
C SER A 95 44.76 -39.29 -28.81
N SER A 96 43.59 -39.47 -29.41
CA SER A 96 43.34 -40.45 -30.46
C SER A 96 42.66 -39.83 -31.67
N ALA A 97 42.98 -40.36 -32.86
CA ALA A 97 42.26 -40.02 -34.07
C ALA A 97 41.02 -40.93 -34.18
N GLN A 98 39.82 -40.35 -34.37
CA GLN A 98 38.64 -41.15 -34.63
C GLN A 98 38.49 -41.44 -36.14
N PRO A 99 38.13 -42.66 -36.56
CA PRO A 99 38.00 -43.02 -37.99
C PRO A 99 36.96 -42.19 -38.77
N HIS A 100 35.99 -41.60 -38.08
CA HIS A 100 34.85 -40.88 -38.68
C HIS A 100 34.85 -39.36 -38.39
N GLU A 101 35.76 -38.87 -37.55
CA GLU A 101 35.86 -37.44 -37.24
C GLU A 101 37.10 -36.84 -37.92
N LYS A 102 36.97 -35.64 -38.50
CA LYS A 102 38.11 -34.91 -39.11
C LYS A 102 39.05 -34.27 -38.07
N ASP A 103 38.88 -34.61 -36.80
CA ASP A 103 39.55 -34.02 -35.64
C ASP A 103 40.06 -35.10 -34.67
N ILE A 104 40.87 -34.70 -33.70
CA ILE A 104 41.37 -35.58 -32.63
C ILE A 104 40.42 -35.58 -31.42
N LYS A 105 40.46 -36.66 -30.64
CA LYS A 105 39.75 -36.77 -29.38
C LYS A 105 40.74 -36.72 -28.23
N THR A 106 40.49 -35.83 -27.26
CA THR A 106 41.36 -35.64 -26.09
C THR A 106 40.69 -36.27 -24.88
N GLN A 107 41.37 -37.14 -24.13
CA GLN A 107 40.79 -37.79 -22.95
C GLN A 107 41.67 -37.57 -21.72
N VAL A 108 41.08 -37.08 -20.64
CA VAL A 108 41.71 -36.92 -19.32
C VAL A 108 41.10 -37.96 -18.39
N LYS A 109 41.86 -38.96 -17.94
CA LYS A 109 41.29 -40.13 -17.24
C LYS A 109 41.53 -40.15 -15.72
N GLU A 110 42.68 -39.66 -15.26
CA GLU A 110 43.01 -39.61 -13.83
C GLU A 110 43.95 -38.43 -13.59
N MET A 111 43.68 -37.66 -12.55
CA MET A 111 44.51 -36.54 -12.10
C MET A 111 44.51 -36.51 -10.58
N ASN A 112 45.69 -36.53 -9.98
CA ASN A 112 45.84 -36.23 -8.56
C ASN A 112 47.13 -35.45 -8.40
N THR A 113 46.99 -34.13 -8.40
CA THR A 113 48.15 -33.26 -8.59
C THR A 113 48.36 -32.27 -7.46
N ARG A 114 49.64 -31.97 -7.20
CA ARG A 114 50.07 -30.91 -6.29
C ARG A 114 50.30 -29.58 -7.00
N ILE A 115 50.24 -29.54 -8.34
CA ILE A 115 50.35 -28.31 -9.12
C ILE A 115 49.13 -27.43 -8.81
N HIS A 116 49.39 -26.20 -8.37
CA HIS A 116 48.35 -25.31 -7.84
C HIS A 116 47.33 -24.88 -8.91
N LYS A 117 47.77 -24.65 -10.16
CA LYS A 117 46.89 -24.30 -11.29
C LYS A 117 47.19 -25.16 -12.51
N ILE A 118 46.17 -25.86 -13.03
CA ILE A 118 46.27 -26.68 -14.24
C ILE A 118 45.24 -26.24 -15.27
N GLY A 119 45.69 -26.02 -16.50
CA GLY A 119 44.84 -25.89 -17.69
C GLY A 119 45.06 -27.05 -18.65
N ILE A 120 43.99 -27.71 -19.09
CA ILE A 120 44.04 -28.72 -20.16
C ILE A 120 43.06 -28.31 -21.25
N ALA A 121 43.58 -28.08 -22.45
CA ALA A 121 42.81 -27.73 -23.62
C ALA A 121 42.99 -28.78 -24.72
N GLY A 122 41.92 -29.17 -25.41
CA GLY A 122 42.03 -30.01 -26.60
C GLY A 122 40.69 -30.25 -27.32
N PRO A 123 40.69 -30.74 -28.57
CA PRO A 123 39.46 -31.03 -29.30
C PRO A 123 38.74 -32.25 -28.72
N ASN A 124 37.40 -32.23 -28.79
CA ASN A 124 36.49 -33.29 -28.30
C ASN A 124 36.93 -33.84 -26.94
N LEU A 125 36.95 -32.97 -25.92
CA LEU A 125 37.54 -33.27 -24.62
C LEU A 125 36.64 -34.17 -23.78
N ASP A 126 37.03 -35.42 -23.60
CA ASP A 126 36.42 -36.30 -22.61
C ASP A 126 37.20 -36.29 -21.29
N VAL A 127 36.48 -36.25 -20.19
CA VAL A 127 37.02 -36.24 -18.83
C VAL A 127 36.40 -37.43 -18.12
N PHE A 128 37.22 -38.40 -17.74
CA PHE A 128 36.80 -39.62 -17.06
C PHE A 128 37.53 -39.79 -15.73
N GLY A 129 37.02 -40.67 -14.86
CA GLY A 129 37.71 -41.13 -13.65
C GLY A 129 37.72 -40.12 -12.50
N ALA A 130 38.83 -40.03 -11.74
CA ALA A 130 38.94 -39.14 -10.59
C ALA A 130 39.98 -38.03 -10.83
N LEU A 131 39.54 -36.77 -10.73
CA LEU A 131 40.37 -35.59 -10.90
C LEU A 131 40.41 -34.79 -9.60
N ARG A 132 41.61 -34.62 -9.01
CA ARG A 132 41.86 -33.81 -7.83
C ARG A 132 42.96 -32.79 -8.13
N ALA A 133 42.63 -31.50 -8.01
CA ALA A 133 43.55 -30.38 -8.24
C ALA A 133 43.06 -29.13 -7.50
N ALA A 134 43.92 -28.19 -7.11
CA ALA A 134 43.46 -26.96 -6.44
C ALA A 134 42.71 -26.01 -7.38
N ARG A 135 43.28 -25.67 -8.55
CA ARG A 135 42.60 -24.90 -9.61
C ARG A 135 42.68 -25.61 -10.94
N LEU A 136 41.54 -26.07 -11.47
CA LEU A 136 41.46 -26.83 -12.72
C LEU A 136 40.70 -26.05 -13.79
N THR A 137 41.30 -25.91 -14.97
CA THR A 137 40.67 -25.37 -16.17
C THR A 137 40.66 -26.46 -17.24
N LEU A 138 39.48 -26.80 -17.76
CA LEU A 138 39.31 -27.74 -18.85
C LEU A 138 38.69 -27.00 -20.03
N GLU A 139 39.26 -27.16 -21.21
CA GLU A 139 38.83 -26.47 -22.42
C GLU A 139 38.67 -27.43 -23.59
N ALA A 140 37.44 -27.57 -24.09
CA ALA A 140 37.18 -28.19 -25.38
C ALA A 140 37.38 -27.13 -26.48
N THR A 141 38.53 -27.17 -27.16
CA THR A 141 38.90 -26.17 -28.17
C THR A 141 38.00 -26.23 -29.42
N VAL A 142 37.54 -27.44 -29.76
CA VAL A 142 36.58 -27.72 -30.84
C VAL A 142 35.71 -28.91 -30.41
N GLY A 143 34.42 -28.87 -30.71
CA GLY A 143 33.49 -29.98 -30.43
C GLY A 143 32.93 -29.99 -29.01
N THR A 144 32.46 -31.17 -28.58
CA THR A 144 31.76 -31.35 -27.29
C THR A 144 32.75 -31.79 -26.21
N MET A 145 32.62 -31.23 -25.01
CA MET A 145 33.27 -31.73 -23.80
C MET A 145 32.35 -32.76 -23.14
N HIS A 146 32.83 -33.98 -22.88
CA HIS A 146 32.09 -34.96 -22.07
C HIS A 146 32.74 -35.11 -20.70
N VAL A 147 32.04 -34.77 -19.62
CA VAL A 147 32.54 -34.91 -18.24
C VAL A 147 31.85 -36.08 -17.55
N ASN A 148 32.52 -37.20 -17.47
CA ASN A 148 32.11 -38.42 -16.77
C ASN A 148 33.14 -38.76 -15.68
N ALA A 149 33.32 -37.84 -14.74
CA ALA A 149 34.37 -37.93 -13.75
C ALA A 149 33.93 -37.43 -12.38
N LYS A 150 34.60 -37.93 -11.34
CA LYS A 150 34.61 -37.33 -10.01
C LYS A 150 35.69 -36.24 -9.96
N VAL A 151 35.27 -34.98 -10.07
CA VAL A 151 36.15 -33.80 -10.02
C VAL A 151 36.09 -33.17 -8.63
N THR A 152 37.23 -32.99 -8.00
CA THR A 152 37.38 -32.30 -6.71
C THR A 152 38.42 -31.20 -6.88
N ALA A 153 37.99 -29.94 -6.87
CA ALA A 153 38.89 -28.80 -7.02
C ALA A 153 38.40 -27.54 -6.34
N ASP A 154 39.28 -26.78 -5.69
CA ASP A 154 38.88 -25.51 -5.03
C ASP A 154 38.28 -24.52 -6.04
N ARG A 155 38.82 -24.49 -7.28
CA ARG A 155 38.24 -23.73 -8.39
C ARG A 155 38.21 -24.55 -9.69
N LEU A 156 37.03 -24.70 -10.28
CA LEU A 156 36.84 -25.38 -11.56
C LEU A 156 36.33 -24.40 -12.63
N SER A 157 36.98 -24.39 -13.79
CA SER A 157 36.55 -23.63 -14.96
C SER A 157 36.43 -24.55 -16.18
N LEU A 158 35.23 -24.62 -16.75
CA LEU A 158 34.95 -25.43 -17.94
C LEU A 158 34.65 -24.51 -19.12
N HIS A 159 35.40 -24.68 -20.20
CA HIS A 159 35.30 -23.89 -21.43
C HIS A 159 34.98 -24.81 -22.61
N GLY A 160 33.93 -24.53 -23.37
CA GLY A 160 33.59 -25.35 -24.53
C GLY A 160 32.35 -24.88 -25.26
N GLN A 161 32.20 -25.30 -26.52
CA GLN A 161 31.01 -24.99 -27.33
C GLN A 161 29.76 -25.73 -26.83
N SER A 162 29.96 -26.98 -26.41
CA SER A 162 28.96 -27.85 -25.79
C SER A 162 29.66 -28.61 -24.66
N ILE A 163 29.07 -28.63 -23.47
CA ILE A 163 29.57 -29.38 -22.31
C ILE A 163 28.46 -30.33 -21.87
N VAL A 164 28.77 -31.62 -21.86
CA VAL A 164 27.88 -32.71 -21.50
C VAL A 164 28.45 -33.40 -20.27
N VAL A 165 27.80 -33.23 -19.13
CA VAL A 165 28.19 -33.93 -17.89
C VAL A 165 27.37 -35.23 -17.80
N ALA A 166 28.05 -36.36 -17.61
CA ALA A 166 27.40 -37.66 -17.49
C ALA A 166 26.66 -37.79 -16.16
N PRO A 167 25.57 -38.58 -16.09
CA PRO A 167 24.77 -38.76 -14.87
C PRO A 167 25.56 -39.24 -13.65
N GLU A 168 26.59 -40.05 -13.87
CA GLU A 168 27.45 -40.63 -12.83
C GLU A 168 28.63 -39.72 -12.41
N ALA A 169 28.74 -38.52 -13.00
CA ALA A 169 29.78 -37.56 -12.65
C ALA A 169 29.49 -36.88 -11.30
N LEU A 170 30.54 -36.59 -10.52
CA LEU A 170 30.45 -35.86 -9.26
C LEU A 170 31.42 -34.69 -9.28
N ILE A 171 30.92 -33.45 -9.25
CA ILE A 171 31.77 -32.24 -9.24
C ILE A 171 31.66 -31.58 -7.87
N SER A 172 32.78 -31.45 -7.17
CA SER A 172 32.91 -30.78 -5.88
C SER A 172 33.92 -29.65 -6.01
N THR A 173 33.46 -28.40 -5.82
CA THR A 173 34.30 -27.21 -5.94
C THR A 173 33.83 -26.04 -5.07
N ASP A 174 34.76 -25.19 -4.60
CA ASP A 174 34.40 -23.98 -3.85
C ASP A 174 33.89 -22.86 -4.76
N LYS A 175 34.38 -22.80 -6.02
CA LYS A 175 33.98 -21.83 -7.06
C LYS A 175 33.91 -22.46 -8.44
N PHE A 176 32.71 -22.52 -9.02
CA PHE A 176 32.45 -22.99 -10.38
C PHE A 176 32.22 -21.83 -11.35
N THR A 177 32.79 -21.86 -12.55
CA THR A 177 32.55 -20.84 -13.58
C THR A 177 32.50 -21.47 -14.98
N GLN A 178 31.42 -21.21 -15.72
CA GLN A 178 31.20 -21.69 -17.08
C GLN A 178 31.16 -20.49 -18.06
N TYR A 179 31.94 -20.54 -19.13
CA TYR A 179 32.00 -19.49 -20.16
C TYR A 179 31.65 -20.05 -21.54
N ARG A 180 30.86 -19.28 -22.32
CA ARG A 180 30.61 -19.54 -23.74
C ARG A 180 31.28 -18.45 -24.59
N GLU A 181 32.16 -18.84 -25.51
CA GLU A 181 32.72 -17.90 -26.50
C GLU A 181 31.64 -17.43 -27.48
N LYS A 182 31.54 -16.12 -27.71
CA LYS A 182 30.83 -15.51 -28.83
C LYS A 182 31.79 -15.44 -30.03
N ARG A 183 31.40 -15.98 -31.19
CA ARG A 183 31.95 -15.51 -32.47
C ARG A 183 30.91 -15.51 -33.59
N GLU A 184 30.96 -14.41 -34.34
CA GLU A 184 30.10 -14.00 -35.46
C GLU A 184 30.26 -14.87 -36.71
N GLN A 185 29.18 -14.89 -37.50
CA GLN A 185 28.99 -15.35 -38.88
C GLN A 185 30.18 -15.99 -39.63
N SER A 186 30.00 -17.26 -40.01
CA SER A 186 30.22 -17.68 -41.40
C SER A 186 29.51 -19.00 -41.76
N THR A 187 28.71 -18.93 -42.83
CA THR A 187 28.23 -20.02 -43.72
C THR A 187 27.03 -20.88 -43.32
N LEU A 188 25.87 -20.27 -43.57
CA LEU A 188 24.48 -20.72 -43.49
C LEU A 188 24.05 -21.92 -44.38
N ASN A 189 24.93 -22.59 -45.13
CA ASN A 189 24.50 -23.62 -46.12
C ASN A 189 24.70 -25.09 -45.70
N ARG A 190 25.30 -25.37 -44.53
CA ARG A 190 25.32 -26.73 -43.92
C ARG A 190 24.19 -26.99 -42.93
N VAL A 191 23.34 -25.98 -42.74
CA VAL A 191 22.39 -25.86 -41.63
C VAL A 191 21.09 -26.63 -41.89
N ARG A 192 20.67 -26.87 -43.15
CA ARG A 192 19.38 -27.53 -43.44
C ARG A 192 19.36 -29.06 -43.23
N GLU A 193 20.44 -29.79 -43.54
CA GLU A 193 20.48 -31.26 -43.35
C GLU A 193 20.86 -31.69 -41.93
N ARG A 194 21.61 -30.86 -41.19
CA ARG A 194 21.92 -31.11 -39.77
C ARG A 194 20.76 -30.77 -38.83
N ILE A 195 19.90 -29.80 -39.15
CA ILE A 195 18.75 -29.43 -38.31
C ILE A 195 17.73 -30.58 -38.21
N THR A 196 17.51 -31.37 -39.27
CA THR A 196 16.56 -32.49 -39.24
C THR A 196 17.08 -33.67 -38.39
N LEU A 197 18.41 -33.92 -38.40
CA LEU A 197 19.03 -34.98 -37.58
C LEU A 197 19.27 -34.55 -36.12
N ILE A 198 19.51 -33.26 -35.88
CA ILE A 198 19.73 -32.67 -34.55
C ILE A 198 18.41 -32.51 -33.78
N ASN A 199 17.29 -32.20 -34.44
CA ASN A 199 15.99 -32.16 -33.76
C ASN A 199 15.55 -33.54 -33.26
N ALA A 200 15.93 -34.64 -33.95
CA ALA A 200 15.65 -35.99 -33.47
C ALA A 200 16.53 -36.42 -32.27
N LEU A 201 17.74 -35.87 -32.14
CA LEU A 201 18.66 -36.15 -31.03
C LEU A 201 18.48 -35.21 -29.82
N LEU A 202 18.03 -33.97 -30.05
CA LEU A 202 17.68 -33.03 -28.97
C LEU A 202 16.28 -33.27 -28.39
N ALA A 203 15.45 -34.11 -29.02
CA ALA A 203 14.14 -34.49 -28.53
C ALA A 203 14.15 -35.67 -27.54
N VAL A 204 15.29 -36.31 -27.25
CA VAL A 204 15.32 -37.63 -26.55
C VAL A 204 16.23 -37.67 -25.32
N ARG A 205 16.84 -36.57 -24.88
CA ARG A 205 17.49 -36.55 -23.55
C ARG A 205 17.10 -35.30 -22.78
N ASP A 206 15.95 -35.41 -22.13
CA ASP A 206 15.59 -34.67 -20.93
C ASP A 206 16.83 -34.49 -20.04
N TRP A 207 17.05 -33.26 -19.56
CA TRP A 207 17.90 -33.02 -18.39
C TRP A 207 17.31 -33.78 -17.20
N ARG A 208 17.68 -35.06 -17.00
CA ARG A 208 17.30 -35.82 -15.81
C ARG A 208 18.51 -36.07 -14.92
N ARG A 209 18.43 -35.51 -13.70
CA ARG A 209 19.12 -35.87 -12.45
C ARG A 209 20.65 -35.74 -12.39
N GLY A 210 21.19 -34.59 -12.79
CA GLY A 210 22.47 -34.11 -12.26
C GLY A 210 22.23 -33.09 -11.14
N SER A 211 23.08 -33.05 -10.11
CA SER A 211 23.07 -31.96 -9.11
C SER A 211 24.35 -31.14 -9.22
N ILE A 212 24.23 -29.82 -9.29
CA ILE A 212 25.35 -28.88 -9.30
C ILE A 212 25.45 -28.30 -7.89
N GLN A 213 26.49 -28.71 -7.15
CA GLN A 213 26.73 -28.27 -5.79
C GLN A 213 27.99 -27.39 -5.72
N ALA A 214 27.86 -26.18 -5.18
CA ALA A 214 28.99 -25.30 -4.87
C ALA A 214 28.62 -24.37 -3.72
N LYS A 215 29.62 -23.72 -3.09
CA LYS A 215 29.33 -22.72 -2.06
C LYS A 215 28.51 -21.54 -2.61
N ALA A 216 28.84 -21.10 -3.83
CA ALA A 216 28.12 -20.08 -4.57
C ALA A 216 28.04 -20.46 -6.06
N ILE A 217 26.88 -20.23 -6.67
CA ILE A 217 26.62 -20.50 -8.08
C ILE A 217 26.09 -19.22 -8.74
N ARG A 218 26.69 -18.85 -9.87
CA ARG A 218 26.17 -17.83 -10.78
C ARG A 218 25.98 -18.42 -12.16
N ALA A 219 24.73 -18.53 -12.61
CA ALA A 219 24.35 -19.16 -13.86
C ALA A 219 23.64 -18.17 -14.78
N ILE A 220 23.96 -18.22 -16.08
CA ILE A 220 23.25 -17.48 -17.13
C ILE A 220 22.82 -18.49 -18.20
N ILE A 221 21.53 -18.73 -18.28
CA ILE A 221 20.89 -19.72 -19.14
C ILE A 221 20.12 -18.97 -20.23
N ASN A 222 20.58 -19.03 -21.49
CA ASN A 222 19.96 -18.27 -22.59
C ASN A 222 18.63 -18.87 -23.10
N LYS A 223 18.15 -19.96 -22.49
CA LYS A 223 16.94 -20.71 -22.87
C LYS A 223 16.08 -20.96 -21.62
N ASN A 224 15.12 -21.87 -21.69
CA ASN A 224 14.39 -22.36 -20.53
C ASN A 224 15.32 -23.12 -19.58
N CYS A 225 14.99 -23.09 -18.29
CA CYS A 225 15.60 -23.89 -17.23
C CYS A 225 14.53 -24.81 -16.66
N ASP A 226 14.52 -26.07 -17.09
CA ASP A 226 13.42 -27.00 -16.82
C ASP A 226 13.39 -27.53 -15.38
N ASP A 227 14.52 -27.54 -14.67
CA ASP A 227 14.55 -27.78 -13.21
C ASP A 227 15.61 -26.93 -12.50
N CYS A 228 15.16 -25.91 -11.77
CA CYS A 228 16.03 -25.02 -11.00
C CYS A 228 16.53 -25.66 -9.69
N ALA A 229 15.90 -26.74 -9.21
CA ALA A 229 16.31 -27.38 -7.97
C ALA A 229 17.63 -28.15 -8.09
N GLN A 230 18.10 -28.41 -9.32
CA GLN A 230 19.39 -29.04 -9.58
C GLN A 230 20.58 -28.20 -9.08
N PHE A 231 20.39 -26.89 -8.89
CA PHE A 231 21.40 -26.00 -8.34
C PHE A 231 21.29 -25.93 -6.81
N ASN A 232 22.34 -26.38 -6.12
CA ASN A 232 22.43 -26.31 -4.67
C ASN A 232 23.64 -25.46 -4.27
N ALA A 233 23.37 -24.28 -3.70
CA ALA A 233 24.40 -23.40 -3.17
C ALA A 233 23.89 -22.59 -1.98
N LYS A 234 24.81 -22.06 -1.18
CA LYS A 234 24.45 -21.06 -0.16
C LYS A 234 23.98 -19.76 -0.83
N GLU A 235 24.69 -19.35 -1.88
CA GLU A 235 24.33 -18.20 -2.71
C GLU A 235 24.11 -18.64 -4.15
N LEU A 236 22.88 -18.49 -4.64
CA LEU A 236 22.49 -18.91 -5.98
C LEU A 236 21.93 -17.71 -6.77
N GLN A 237 22.59 -17.36 -7.87
CA GLN A 237 22.13 -16.34 -8.81
C GLN A 237 21.90 -16.97 -10.17
N ILE A 238 20.67 -16.98 -10.66
CA ILE A 238 20.30 -17.57 -11.95
C ILE A 238 19.61 -16.52 -12.80
N LYS A 239 20.14 -16.30 -14.01
CA LYS A 239 19.47 -15.53 -15.07
C LYS A 239 19.00 -16.46 -16.17
N VAL A 240 17.71 -16.45 -16.48
CA VAL A 240 17.07 -17.34 -17.46
C VAL A 240 16.44 -16.50 -18.57
N GLY A 241 16.92 -16.66 -19.80
CA GLY A 241 16.40 -15.98 -20.99
C GLY A 241 15.02 -16.46 -21.43
N GLY A 242 14.56 -17.60 -20.91
CA GLY A 242 13.22 -18.16 -21.12
C GLY A 242 12.43 -18.34 -19.82
N SER A 243 11.71 -19.46 -19.70
CA SER A 243 10.98 -19.83 -18.48
C SER A 243 11.82 -20.68 -17.53
N ALA A 244 11.51 -20.64 -16.24
CA ALA A 244 12.17 -21.43 -15.20
C ALA A 244 11.15 -22.33 -14.50
N ILE A 245 11.46 -23.60 -14.25
CA ILE A 245 10.56 -24.54 -13.60
C ILE A 245 11.27 -25.21 -12.41
N VAL A 246 10.53 -25.49 -11.34
CA VAL A 246 10.91 -26.42 -10.27
C VAL A 246 10.00 -27.64 -10.43
N GLU A 247 10.56 -28.81 -10.74
CA GLU A 247 9.76 -30.01 -11.02
C GLU A 247 9.01 -30.56 -9.77
N PRO A 248 7.94 -31.36 -9.94
CA PRO A 248 7.10 -31.82 -8.83
C PRO A 248 7.83 -32.63 -7.75
N ASP A 249 8.79 -33.49 -8.13
CA ASP A 249 9.59 -34.30 -7.21
C ASP A 249 10.86 -33.58 -6.72
N SER A 250 11.06 -32.32 -7.10
CA SER A 250 12.25 -31.54 -6.78
C SER A 250 12.13 -30.76 -5.46
N ILE A 251 13.22 -30.77 -4.68
CA ILE A 251 13.37 -29.98 -3.45
C ILE A 251 14.46 -28.93 -3.65
N TRP A 252 14.07 -27.66 -3.73
CA TRP A 252 15.02 -26.57 -3.85
C TRP A 252 15.48 -26.10 -2.46
N SER A 253 16.76 -26.28 -2.16
CA SER A 253 17.35 -26.18 -0.80
C SER A 253 18.49 -25.16 -0.67
N SER A 254 18.47 -24.08 -1.46
CA SER A 254 19.48 -23.01 -1.37
C SER A 254 19.15 -22.02 -0.24
N THR A 255 20.17 -21.39 0.36
CA THR A 255 19.93 -20.40 1.44
C THR A 255 19.43 -19.08 0.86
N TYR A 256 20.15 -18.51 -0.12
CA TYR A 256 19.79 -17.28 -0.81
C TYR A 256 19.68 -17.52 -2.31
N VAL A 257 18.55 -17.11 -2.91
CA VAL A 257 18.30 -17.26 -4.35
C VAL A 257 17.92 -15.92 -4.97
N GLU A 258 18.60 -15.58 -6.06
CA GLU A 258 18.21 -14.51 -6.99
C GLU A 258 17.88 -15.15 -8.35
N LEU A 259 16.60 -15.20 -8.70
CA LEU A 259 16.10 -15.76 -9.95
C LEU A 259 15.51 -14.64 -10.83
N ASP A 260 16.15 -14.42 -11.97
CA ASP A 260 15.74 -13.43 -12.97
C ASP A 260 15.34 -14.19 -14.25
N ALA A 261 14.04 -14.40 -14.44
CA ALA A 261 13.48 -15.13 -15.58
C ALA A 261 12.71 -14.19 -16.52
N TRP A 262 13.07 -14.22 -17.80
CA TRP A 262 12.48 -13.31 -18.79
C TRP A 262 11.02 -13.64 -19.13
N ALA A 263 10.59 -14.90 -18.92
CA ALA A 263 9.22 -15.36 -19.17
C ALA A 263 8.48 -15.72 -17.87
N ALA A 264 8.06 -16.99 -17.69
CA ALA A 264 7.32 -17.43 -16.53
C ALA A 264 8.19 -18.28 -15.60
N VAL A 265 7.89 -18.25 -14.30
CA VAL A 265 8.44 -19.17 -13.30
C VAL A 265 7.32 -20.11 -12.84
N THR A 266 7.55 -21.42 -12.91
CA THR A 266 6.59 -22.42 -12.42
C THR A 266 7.20 -23.22 -11.28
N ILE A 267 6.56 -23.26 -10.12
CA ILE A 267 6.98 -24.09 -9.01
C ILE A 267 6.00 -25.26 -8.86
N CYS A 268 6.42 -26.45 -9.25
CA CYS A 268 5.62 -27.66 -9.11
C CYS A 268 5.97 -28.48 -7.86
N GLY A 269 7.18 -28.28 -7.31
CA GLY A 269 7.69 -29.01 -6.15
C GLY A 269 7.75 -28.21 -4.86
N GLN A 270 8.62 -28.63 -3.94
CA GLN A 270 8.84 -27.94 -2.66
C GLN A 270 10.04 -26.98 -2.74
N VAL A 271 9.80 -25.72 -2.41
CA VAL A 271 10.82 -24.68 -2.31
C VAL A 271 10.93 -24.27 -0.85
N LYS A 272 12.08 -24.54 -0.24
CA LYS A 272 12.40 -24.16 1.15
C LYS A 272 13.71 -23.39 1.14
N LEU A 273 13.63 -22.06 1.28
CA LEU A 273 14.78 -21.18 1.20
C LEU A 273 14.82 -20.27 2.43
N THR A 274 15.99 -19.73 2.74
CA THR A 274 16.07 -18.69 3.76
C THR A 274 15.67 -17.33 3.17
N SER A 275 16.09 -17.04 1.92
CA SER A 275 15.68 -15.82 1.20
C SER A 275 15.55 -16.03 -0.30
N LEU A 276 14.57 -15.37 -0.91
CA LEU A 276 14.29 -15.42 -2.35
C LEU A 276 14.06 -14.02 -2.92
N VAL A 277 14.75 -13.69 -4.02
CA VAL A 277 14.44 -12.57 -4.90
C VAL A 277 14.07 -13.15 -6.26
N LEU A 278 12.80 -13.04 -6.64
CA LEU A 278 12.26 -13.60 -7.87
C LEU A 278 11.70 -12.49 -8.74
N THR A 279 12.25 -12.37 -9.95
CA THR A 279 11.72 -11.54 -11.01
C THR A 279 11.26 -12.43 -12.16
N ALA A 280 9.98 -12.34 -12.52
CA ALA A 280 9.43 -13.04 -13.69
C ALA A 280 8.77 -12.05 -14.63
N GLY A 281 9.21 -12.03 -15.89
CA GLY A 281 8.69 -11.10 -16.90
C GLY A 281 7.22 -11.28 -17.24
N LYS A 282 6.62 -12.45 -16.96
CA LYS A 282 5.20 -12.73 -17.23
C LYS A 282 4.41 -13.15 -15.99
N ALA A 283 4.73 -14.30 -15.40
CA ALA A 283 3.94 -14.89 -14.32
C ALA A 283 4.77 -15.79 -13.42
N LEU A 284 4.37 -15.88 -12.16
CA LEU A 284 4.74 -16.93 -11.22
C LEU A 284 3.53 -17.85 -11.04
N THR A 285 3.67 -19.14 -11.30
CA THR A 285 2.59 -20.12 -11.14
C THR A 285 3.07 -21.30 -10.32
N THR A 286 2.15 -21.93 -9.62
CA THR A 286 2.41 -23.13 -8.81
C THR A 286 1.39 -24.20 -9.13
N THR A 287 1.79 -25.47 -8.99
CA THR A 287 0.82 -26.57 -9.00
C THR A 287 0.09 -26.64 -7.66
N ALA A 288 -1.06 -27.32 -7.62
CA ALA A 288 -1.91 -27.38 -6.43
C ALA A 288 -1.23 -28.01 -5.20
N ASP A 289 -0.17 -28.80 -5.41
CA ASP A 289 0.63 -29.51 -4.41
C ASP A 289 1.97 -28.81 -4.10
N ALA A 290 2.29 -27.71 -4.77
CA ALA A 290 3.53 -26.97 -4.54
C ALA A 290 3.51 -26.21 -3.21
N ILE A 291 4.68 -26.15 -2.55
CA ILE A 291 4.86 -25.45 -1.28
C ILE A 291 6.04 -24.50 -1.41
N VAL A 292 5.83 -23.22 -1.11
CA VAL A 292 6.91 -22.21 -1.04
C VAL A 292 7.02 -21.71 0.40
N ALA A 293 8.13 -22.04 1.07
CA ALA A 293 8.41 -21.60 2.43
C ALA A 293 9.72 -20.78 2.46
N LEU A 294 9.65 -19.56 3.00
CA LEU A 294 10.80 -18.67 3.17
C LEU A 294 11.01 -18.31 4.65
N GLU A 295 12.19 -18.61 5.19
CA GLU A 295 12.48 -18.41 6.61
C GLU A 295 12.71 -16.95 6.99
N MET A 296 13.32 -16.12 6.13
CA MET A 296 13.63 -14.72 6.44
C MET A 296 12.93 -13.70 5.51
N PHE A 297 13.01 -13.86 4.20
CA PHE A 297 12.57 -12.81 3.27
C PHE A 297 12.24 -13.31 1.85
N GLY A 298 11.15 -12.83 1.28
CA GLY A 298 10.79 -13.04 -0.12
C GLY A 298 10.47 -11.74 -0.84
N ARG A 299 11.17 -11.45 -1.94
CA ARG A 299 10.82 -10.38 -2.89
C ARG A 299 10.28 -10.97 -4.19
N LEU A 300 9.04 -10.64 -4.53
CA LEU A 300 8.42 -11.04 -5.78
C LEU A 300 8.16 -9.82 -6.66
N ASN A 301 8.73 -9.81 -7.86
CA ASN A 301 8.47 -8.82 -8.90
C ASN A 301 7.88 -9.53 -10.13
N VAL A 302 6.55 -9.56 -10.20
CA VAL A 302 5.80 -10.41 -11.14
C VAL A 302 4.47 -9.78 -11.54
N GLY A 303 4.05 -10.00 -12.79
CA GLY A 303 2.78 -9.49 -13.30
C GLY A 303 1.55 -10.33 -12.91
N ARG A 304 1.73 -11.60 -12.52
CA ARG A 304 0.65 -12.50 -12.07
C ARG A 304 1.22 -13.58 -11.15
N ILE A 305 0.47 -13.95 -10.11
CA ILE A 305 0.79 -15.02 -9.17
C ILE A 305 -0.36 -16.03 -9.11
N GLY A 306 -0.11 -17.27 -9.58
CA GLY A 306 -1.09 -18.37 -9.54
C GLY A 306 -1.30 -18.97 -8.15
N ASP A 307 -1.97 -20.12 -8.06
CA ASP A 307 -2.36 -20.81 -6.82
C ASP A 307 -1.18 -21.22 -5.91
N VAL A 308 -0.58 -20.28 -5.17
CA VAL A 308 0.56 -20.58 -4.28
C VAL A 308 0.09 -20.77 -2.85
N TYR A 309 0.53 -21.85 -2.21
CA TYR A 309 0.62 -21.88 -0.75
C TYR A 309 1.99 -21.31 -0.34
N CYS A 310 1.96 -20.09 0.19
CA CYS A 310 3.14 -19.35 0.64
C CYS A 310 3.17 -19.30 2.17
N ASN A 311 4.33 -19.62 2.75
CA ASN A 311 4.64 -19.30 4.15
C ASN A 311 5.91 -18.45 4.20
N PHE A 312 5.78 -17.18 4.54
CA PHE A 312 6.88 -16.20 4.56
C PHE A 312 6.95 -15.49 5.90
N SER A 313 8.14 -15.34 6.48
CA SER A 313 8.30 -14.45 7.64
C SER A 313 8.20 -12.96 7.24
N GLN A 314 8.85 -12.57 6.13
CA GLN A 314 8.74 -11.24 5.54
C GLN A 314 8.56 -11.32 4.03
N MET A 315 7.71 -10.46 3.49
CA MET A 315 7.43 -10.41 2.06
C MET A 315 7.45 -8.98 1.51
N GLU A 316 8.13 -8.77 0.40
CA GLU A 316 8.00 -7.60 -0.46
C GLU A 316 7.40 -8.03 -1.81
N MET A 317 6.26 -7.46 -2.19
CA MET A 317 5.63 -7.67 -3.48
C MET A 317 5.60 -6.35 -4.24
N VAL A 318 6.14 -6.36 -5.46
CA VAL A 318 6.08 -5.20 -6.36
C VAL A 318 5.32 -5.62 -7.61
N SER A 319 4.17 -4.98 -7.83
CA SER A 319 3.30 -5.24 -8.97
C SER A 319 3.29 -4.05 -9.91
N GLY A 320 4.10 -4.10 -10.97
CA GLY A 320 4.16 -3.06 -12.01
C GLY A 320 2.97 -3.05 -13.00
N ALA A 321 2.09 -4.06 -12.92
CA ALA A 321 0.88 -4.19 -13.73
C ALA A 321 -0.30 -4.69 -12.88
N GLY A 322 -1.40 -5.09 -13.50
CA GLY A 322 -2.47 -5.80 -12.81
C GLY A 322 -2.01 -7.19 -12.38
N CYS A 323 -1.85 -7.42 -11.07
CA CYS A 323 -1.48 -8.72 -10.50
C CYS A 323 -2.71 -9.42 -9.91
N VAL A 324 -2.82 -10.71 -10.17
CA VAL A 324 -3.76 -11.61 -9.50
C VAL A 324 -2.94 -12.52 -8.58
N VAL A 325 -3.42 -12.74 -7.36
CA VAL A 325 -2.85 -13.67 -6.38
C VAL A 325 -3.92 -14.70 -6.06
N ASP A 326 -3.61 -15.96 -6.37
CA ASP A 326 -4.45 -17.09 -5.99
C ASP A 326 -3.80 -17.92 -4.84
N GLY A 327 -4.56 -18.80 -4.19
CA GLY A 327 -4.09 -19.62 -3.07
C GLY A 327 -4.18 -18.96 -1.66
N SER A 328 -3.77 -19.69 -0.63
CA SER A 328 -3.77 -19.21 0.77
C SER A 328 -2.37 -18.87 1.24
N TRP A 329 -2.19 -17.65 1.71
CA TRP A 329 -0.88 -17.08 2.03
C TRP A 329 -0.82 -16.80 3.53
N GLN A 330 0.21 -17.32 4.19
CA GLN A 330 0.53 -17.03 5.59
C GLN A 330 1.83 -16.24 5.61
N ILE A 331 1.78 -15.01 6.09
CA ILE A 331 2.90 -14.08 6.06
C ILE A 331 3.09 -13.48 7.45
N GLY A 332 4.32 -13.37 7.95
CA GLY A 332 4.60 -12.59 9.16
C GLY A 332 4.36 -11.09 8.91
N THR A 333 5.18 -10.49 8.04
CA THR A 333 5.08 -9.08 7.62
C THR A 333 5.04 -8.95 6.09
N CYS A 334 4.21 -8.05 5.57
CA CYS A 334 3.98 -7.88 4.14
C CYS A 334 4.10 -6.42 3.70
N TRP A 335 4.90 -6.14 2.67
CA TRP A 335 4.96 -4.87 1.95
C TRP A 335 4.51 -5.09 0.51
N ALA A 336 3.37 -4.55 0.11
CA ALA A 336 2.84 -4.65 -1.25
C ALA A 336 2.83 -3.28 -1.91
N LEU A 337 3.60 -3.11 -2.99
CA LEU A 337 3.59 -1.92 -3.84
C LEU A 337 2.81 -2.19 -5.12
N ILE A 338 1.71 -1.48 -5.32
CA ILE A 338 0.74 -1.69 -6.40
C ILE A 338 0.82 -0.52 -7.38
N GLU A 339 1.07 -0.79 -8.67
CA GLU A 339 1.07 0.24 -9.71
C GLU A 339 -0.29 0.44 -10.40
N ALA A 340 -1.11 -0.61 -10.47
CA ALA A 340 -2.41 -0.60 -11.15
C ALA A 340 -3.51 -1.33 -10.37
N LYS A 341 -3.48 -2.67 -10.33
CA LYS A 341 -4.46 -3.47 -9.59
C LYS A 341 -3.81 -4.68 -8.96
N LEU A 342 -4.15 -4.97 -7.70
CA LEU A 342 -3.89 -6.23 -7.03
C LEU A 342 -5.22 -6.91 -6.75
N THR A 343 -5.42 -8.10 -7.30
CA THR A 343 -6.63 -8.91 -7.12
C THR A 343 -6.26 -10.19 -6.38
N ILE A 344 -6.89 -10.45 -5.25
CA ILE A 344 -6.84 -11.72 -4.55
C ILE A 344 -8.03 -12.54 -5.07
N GLY A 345 -7.75 -13.72 -5.62
CA GLY A 345 -8.77 -14.61 -6.17
C GLY A 345 -9.88 -14.95 -5.18
N ALA A 346 -11.06 -15.34 -5.68
CA ALA A 346 -12.24 -15.56 -4.83
C ALA A 346 -12.07 -16.65 -3.75
N SER A 347 -11.21 -17.65 -4.01
CA SER A 347 -10.83 -18.71 -3.06
C SER A 347 -9.57 -18.38 -2.27
N ALA A 348 -8.86 -17.31 -2.62
CA ALA A 348 -7.59 -16.92 -2.06
C ALA A 348 -7.76 -16.05 -0.81
N LYS A 349 -6.81 -16.17 0.12
CA LYS A 349 -6.82 -15.45 1.40
C LYS A 349 -5.41 -15.07 1.80
N LEU A 350 -5.22 -13.80 2.15
CA LEU A 350 -3.97 -13.31 2.72
C LEU A 350 -4.13 -13.18 4.24
N PHE A 351 -3.37 -13.98 4.97
CA PHE A 351 -3.24 -13.92 6.42
C PHE A 351 -1.87 -13.33 6.76
N VAL A 352 -1.87 -12.15 7.38
CA VAL A 352 -0.65 -11.47 7.83
C VAL A 352 -0.63 -11.44 9.35
N GLU A 353 0.37 -12.07 9.96
CA GLU A 353 0.42 -12.27 11.43
C GLU A 353 0.77 -10.99 12.18
N GLU A 354 1.66 -10.14 11.64
CA GLU A 354 2.12 -8.93 12.32
C GLU A 354 1.56 -7.68 11.63
N SER A 355 2.15 -7.27 10.50
CA SER A 355 1.82 -6.00 9.85
C SER A 355 1.79 -6.10 8.33
N ALA A 356 0.78 -5.50 7.70
CA ALA A 356 0.68 -5.33 6.26
C ALA A 356 0.80 -3.84 5.89
N THR A 357 1.69 -3.51 4.97
CA THR A 357 1.80 -2.18 4.36
C THR A 357 1.43 -2.28 2.88
N ILE A 358 0.44 -1.51 2.46
CA ILE A 358 0.02 -1.46 1.05
C ILE A 358 0.32 -0.06 0.51
N GLY A 359 1.22 0.04 -0.45
CA GLY A 359 1.62 1.30 -1.07
C GLY A 359 1.20 1.39 -2.53
N ALA A 360 0.87 2.59 -2.99
CA ALA A 360 0.82 2.88 -4.44
C ALA A 360 2.24 3.11 -4.98
N LEU A 361 2.64 2.39 -6.04
CA LEU A 361 4.00 2.49 -6.61
C LEU A 361 4.21 3.80 -7.38
N GLY A 362 3.15 4.39 -7.93
CA GLY A 362 3.20 5.55 -8.82
C GLY A 362 2.27 6.69 -8.40
N CYS A 363 2.69 7.91 -8.74
CA CYS A 363 1.97 9.16 -8.54
C CYS A 363 0.86 9.36 -9.59
N LEU A 364 -0.24 10.04 -9.22
CA LEU A 364 -1.37 10.40 -10.09
C LEU A 364 -2.02 9.18 -10.76
N ARG A 365 -2.09 8.07 -10.01
CA ARG A 365 -2.68 6.82 -10.48
C ARG A 365 -3.77 6.34 -9.55
N ARG A 366 -4.75 5.68 -10.15
CA ARG A 366 -5.77 4.90 -9.46
C ARG A 366 -5.22 3.48 -9.27
N CYS A 367 -4.95 3.15 -8.02
CA CYS A 367 -4.54 1.81 -7.60
C CYS A 367 -5.75 1.10 -6.98
N GLN A 368 -5.90 -0.19 -7.25
CA GLN A 368 -6.99 -0.99 -6.69
C GLN A 368 -6.46 -2.23 -5.96
N TYR A 369 -6.99 -2.48 -4.76
CA TYR A 369 -6.89 -3.74 -4.05
C TYR A 369 -8.27 -4.41 -4.00
N ASP A 370 -8.34 -5.67 -4.40
CA ASP A 370 -9.57 -6.43 -4.51
C ASP A 370 -9.40 -7.81 -3.85
N GLY A 371 -10.25 -8.18 -2.89
CA GLY A 371 -10.24 -9.49 -2.21
C GLY A 371 -9.96 -9.47 -0.70
N TYR A 372 -9.63 -10.63 -0.10
CA TYR A 372 -9.64 -10.83 1.36
C TYR A 372 -8.26 -10.69 2.03
N LEU A 373 -8.13 -9.71 2.92
CA LEU A 373 -6.96 -9.50 3.79
C LEU A 373 -7.37 -9.62 5.26
N LYS A 374 -6.64 -10.42 6.04
CA LYS A 374 -6.72 -10.44 7.50
C LYS A 374 -5.34 -10.17 8.08
N ALA A 375 -5.22 -9.12 8.89
CA ALA A 375 -3.94 -8.69 9.48
C ALA A 375 -4.12 -8.13 10.90
N ASN A 376 -3.09 -8.22 11.75
CA ASN A 376 -3.11 -7.52 13.04
C ASN A 376 -3.03 -6.00 12.86
N GLU A 377 -2.12 -5.56 11.99
CA GLU A 377 -1.92 -4.16 11.64
C GLU A 377 -1.93 -3.92 10.13
N VAL A 378 -2.55 -2.81 9.70
CA VAL A 378 -2.56 -2.39 8.30
C VAL A 378 -2.27 -0.90 8.18
N GLU A 379 -1.27 -0.59 7.37
CA GLU A 379 -0.96 0.76 6.92
C GLU A 379 -1.13 0.86 5.41
N ILE A 380 -1.73 1.94 4.92
CA ILE A 380 -1.78 2.25 3.50
C ILE A 380 -0.96 3.52 3.26
N TYR A 381 0.03 3.41 2.38
CA TYR A 381 0.92 4.49 2.01
C TYR A 381 0.58 5.03 0.62
N LEU A 382 0.27 6.32 0.57
CA LEU A 382 0.01 7.05 -0.65
C LEU A 382 1.09 8.12 -0.83
N PRO A 383 1.89 8.07 -1.91
CA PRO A 383 2.83 9.15 -2.20
C PRO A 383 2.06 10.46 -2.40
N TYR A 384 2.53 11.55 -1.77
CA TYR A 384 1.95 12.90 -1.80
C TYR A 384 1.62 13.35 -3.22
N MET A 385 0.34 13.40 -3.64
CA MET A 385 -0.08 13.91 -4.95
C MET A 385 -1.60 14.15 -5.06
N ASP A 386 -1.97 15.23 -5.76
CA ASP A 386 -3.34 15.75 -5.96
C ASP A 386 -4.42 14.69 -6.30
N GLU A 387 -4.18 13.86 -7.33
CA GLU A 387 -5.20 12.97 -7.92
C GLU A 387 -4.96 11.47 -7.68
N SER A 388 -3.98 11.10 -6.84
CA SER A 388 -3.71 9.67 -6.55
C SER A 388 -4.85 9.06 -5.74
N GLN A 389 -5.30 7.85 -6.10
CA GLN A 389 -6.38 7.15 -5.41
C GLN A 389 -6.03 5.70 -5.13
N MET A 390 -6.28 5.23 -3.90
CA MET A 390 -6.27 3.81 -3.55
C MET A 390 -7.70 3.34 -3.29
N ILE A 391 -8.11 2.29 -3.99
CA ILE A 391 -9.47 1.75 -3.93
C ILE A 391 -9.45 0.35 -3.39
N VAL A 392 -10.23 0.11 -2.34
CA VAL A 392 -10.38 -1.21 -1.72
C VAL A 392 -11.79 -1.72 -2.02
N THR A 393 -11.92 -2.67 -2.95
CA THR A 393 -13.21 -3.31 -3.29
C THR A 393 -13.46 -4.60 -2.50
N GLY A 394 -12.44 -5.10 -1.80
CA GLY A 394 -12.46 -6.37 -1.08
C GLY A 394 -12.95 -6.28 0.37
N GLN A 395 -12.52 -7.26 1.17
CA GLN A 395 -12.74 -7.28 2.62
C GLN A 395 -11.38 -7.19 3.34
N MET A 396 -11.27 -6.23 4.27
CA MET A 396 -10.13 -6.08 5.16
C MET A 396 -10.56 -6.29 6.61
N ASP A 397 -9.93 -7.26 7.29
CA ASP A 397 -10.12 -7.56 8.70
C ASP A 397 -8.83 -7.20 9.47
N ILE A 398 -8.82 -6.04 10.14
CA ILE A 398 -7.73 -5.53 10.97
C ILE A 398 -8.03 -5.84 12.43
N LEU A 399 -7.20 -6.66 13.06
CA LEU A 399 -7.55 -7.30 14.32
C LEU A 399 -7.19 -6.50 15.58
N VAL A 400 -6.11 -5.70 15.54
CA VAL A 400 -5.52 -5.11 16.77
C VAL A 400 -5.37 -3.59 16.70
N SER A 401 -5.39 -2.99 15.51
CA SER A 401 -5.08 -1.57 15.30
C SER A 401 -6.12 -0.84 14.45
N PRO A 402 -6.05 0.50 14.35
CA PRO A 402 -6.77 1.25 13.34
C PRO A 402 -6.16 1.05 11.94
N LEU A 403 -6.98 1.26 10.90
CA LEU A 403 -6.48 1.47 9.55
C LEU A 403 -5.78 2.82 9.48
N THR A 404 -4.46 2.81 9.32
CA THR A 404 -3.66 4.04 9.24
C THR A 404 -3.37 4.38 7.78
N LEU A 405 -3.81 5.56 7.34
CA LEU A 405 -3.58 6.08 6.00
C LEU A 405 -2.51 7.18 6.06
N LYS A 406 -1.40 7.00 5.34
CA LYS A 406 -0.27 7.91 5.28
C LYS A 406 -0.17 8.56 3.90
N GLY A 407 0.06 9.86 3.87
CA GLY A 407 0.08 10.69 2.65
C GLY A 407 -0.60 12.03 2.92
N ASN A 408 -0.78 12.86 1.88
CA ASN A 408 -1.61 14.06 1.97
C ASN A 408 -2.46 14.24 0.71
N SER A 409 -3.69 14.72 0.88
CA SER A 409 -4.61 15.16 -0.17
C SER A 409 -4.49 16.67 -0.40
N SER A 410 -4.97 17.13 -1.56
CA SER A 410 -4.95 18.53 -1.97
C SER A 410 -6.31 19.20 -1.75
N PHE A 411 -6.41 20.09 -0.77
CA PHE A 411 -7.67 20.73 -0.39
C PHE A 411 -7.92 22.09 -1.07
N TYR A 412 -7.06 22.54 -1.99
CA TYR A 412 -7.13 23.88 -2.59
C TYR A 412 -8.42 24.16 -3.38
N ASN A 413 -9.01 23.12 -4.00
CA ASN A 413 -10.23 23.24 -4.82
C ASN A 413 -11.46 22.61 -4.15
N ALA A 414 -11.36 22.19 -2.89
CA ALA A 414 -12.47 21.55 -2.20
C ALA A 414 -13.52 22.60 -1.80
N THR A 415 -14.75 22.46 -2.30
CA THR A 415 -15.87 23.29 -1.85
C THR A 415 -16.49 22.69 -0.59
N PRO A 416 -16.88 23.49 0.41
CA PRO A 416 -17.42 22.99 1.69
C PRO A 416 -18.77 22.28 1.56
N THR A 417 -19.42 22.36 0.38
CA THR A 417 -20.74 21.80 0.10
C THR A 417 -20.73 20.50 -0.70
N ASN A 418 -19.58 20.05 -1.21
CA ASN A 418 -19.46 18.84 -2.03
C ASN A 418 -18.42 17.87 -1.48
N PRO A 419 -18.48 16.58 -1.84
CA PRO A 419 -17.39 15.65 -1.60
C PRO A 419 -16.08 16.15 -2.21
N HIS A 420 -14.96 15.74 -1.61
CA HIS A 420 -13.64 15.99 -2.19
C HIS A 420 -13.56 15.36 -3.60
N PRO A 421 -13.11 16.09 -4.64
CA PRO A 421 -13.16 15.59 -6.02
C PRO A 421 -12.22 14.42 -6.29
N TYR A 422 -11.12 14.34 -5.54
CA TYR A 422 -10.11 13.29 -5.65
C TYR A 422 -9.82 12.66 -4.29
N PRO A 423 -10.72 11.81 -3.74
CA PRO A 423 -10.46 11.13 -2.48
C PRO A 423 -9.24 10.23 -2.64
N ALA A 424 -8.30 10.33 -1.72
CA ALA A 424 -7.05 9.57 -1.76
C ALA A 424 -7.29 8.10 -1.41
N PHE A 425 -8.29 7.81 -0.58
CA PHE A 425 -8.72 6.46 -0.24
C PHE A 425 -10.22 6.29 -0.47
N ILE A 426 -10.59 5.25 -1.21
CA ILE A 426 -11.98 4.86 -1.48
C ILE A 426 -12.20 3.44 -0.96
N LEU A 427 -13.13 3.29 -0.02
CA LEU A 427 -13.62 1.98 0.41
C LEU A 427 -14.89 1.63 -0.35
N ASP A 428 -14.79 0.64 -1.22
CA ASP A 428 -15.89 0.06 -2.02
C ASP A 428 -16.11 -1.42 -1.66
N GLY A 429 -16.00 -1.72 -0.37
CA GLY A 429 -16.02 -3.08 0.16
C GLY A 429 -16.30 -3.11 1.65
N ARG A 430 -15.68 -4.07 2.36
CA ARG A 430 -15.89 -4.27 3.80
C ARG A 430 -14.64 -3.98 4.60
N LEU A 431 -14.80 -3.30 5.72
CA LEU A 431 -13.71 -3.02 6.66
C LEU A 431 -14.13 -3.36 8.08
N ASN A 432 -13.36 -4.21 8.75
CA ASN A 432 -13.40 -4.40 10.20
C ASN A 432 -12.07 -3.86 10.76
N ALA A 433 -12.11 -2.88 11.65
CA ALA A 433 -10.92 -2.26 12.24
C ALA A 433 -11.24 -1.60 13.58
N HIS A 434 -10.23 -1.07 14.28
CA HIS A 434 -10.52 -0.22 15.45
C HIS A 434 -11.03 1.16 15.03
N ALA A 435 -10.35 1.84 14.11
CA ALA A 435 -10.74 3.15 13.59
C ALA A 435 -10.15 3.37 12.19
N ILE A 436 -10.50 4.48 11.54
CA ILE A 436 -9.79 5.00 10.36
C ILE A 436 -9.03 6.27 10.76
N ILE A 437 -7.70 6.26 10.58
CA ILE A 437 -6.83 7.39 10.91
C ILE A 437 -6.14 7.89 9.64
N ALA A 438 -6.57 9.06 9.17
CA ALA A 438 -6.25 9.64 7.88
C ALA A 438 -6.22 11.19 7.93
N PRO A 439 -5.52 11.82 8.92
CA PRO A 439 -5.71 13.23 9.27
C PRO A 439 -5.47 14.22 8.13
N PHE A 440 -4.65 13.86 7.14
CA PHE A 440 -4.32 14.73 5.99
C PHE A 440 -4.90 14.24 4.67
N LEU A 441 -5.77 13.23 4.69
CA LEU A 441 -6.28 12.56 3.50
C LEU A 441 -7.79 12.67 3.41
N ALA A 442 -8.29 12.80 2.18
CA ALA A 442 -9.69 12.69 1.86
C ALA A 442 -10.09 11.20 1.72
N VAL A 443 -11.10 10.78 2.47
CA VAL A 443 -11.63 9.41 2.54
C VAL A 443 -13.05 9.38 1.97
N GLU A 444 -13.32 8.47 1.06
CA GLU A 444 -14.65 8.20 0.53
C GLU A 444 -15.10 6.78 0.85
N LEU A 445 -16.33 6.65 1.35
CA LEU A 445 -17.02 5.39 1.56
C LEU A 445 -18.08 5.23 0.47
N SER A 446 -17.87 4.31 -0.46
CA SER A 446 -18.79 4.06 -1.57
C SER A 446 -20.17 3.59 -1.07
N PRO A 447 -21.25 3.72 -1.87
CA PRO A 447 -22.60 3.37 -1.44
C PRO A 447 -22.78 1.97 -0.87
N GLU A 448 -22.09 0.95 -1.36
CA GLU A 448 -22.27 -0.43 -0.88
C GLU A 448 -21.24 -0.83 0.19
N SER A 449 -20.48 0.13 0.72
CA SER A 449 -19.46 -0.13 1.73
C SER A 449 -20.06 -0.42 3.12
N LEU A 450 -19.43 -1.36 3.83
CA LEU A 450 -19.79 -1.73 5.19
C LEU A 450 -18.57 -1.67 6.10
N LEU A 451 -18.65 -0.84 7.12
CA LEU A 451 -17.59 -0.64 8.09
C LEU A 451 -18.05 -1.09 9.48
N ARG A 452 -17.16 -1.76 10.21
CA ARG A 452 -17.33 -2.08 11.63
C ARG A 452 -16.10 -1.59 12.38
N LEU A 453 -16.30 -0.57 13.23
CA LEU A 453 -15.23 0.14 13.92
C LEU A 453 -15.40 0.00 15.43
N CYS A 454 -14.35 -0.38 16.17
CA CYS A 454 -14.42 -0.52 17.63
C CYS A 454 -14.20 0.80 18.39
N GLY A 455 -13.61 1.81 17.74
CA GLY A 455 -13.09 3.03 18.33
C GLY A 455 -11.68 2.87 18.91
N ILE A 456 -10.90 3.96 18.89
CA ILE A 456 -9.63 4.07 19.62
C ILE A 456 -9.73 5.20 20.65
N THR A 457 -9.09 5.06 21.81
CA THR A 457 -9.03 6.14 22.80
C THR A 457 -8.20 7.31 22.30
N SER A 458 -8.71 8.54 22.48
CA SER A 458 -7.93 9.75 22.22
C SER A 458 -6.83 9.93 23.28
N PHE A 459 -5.62 10.28 22.86
CA PHE A 459 -4.51 10.62 23.77
C PHE A 459 -4.48 12.12 24.11
N THR A 460 -5.35 12.93 23.50
CA THR A 460 -5.40 14.38 23.74
C THR A 460 -6.03 14.65 25.11
N PRO A 461 -5.30 15.26 26.05
CA PRO A 461 -5.87 15.67 27.34
C PRO A 461 -7.06 16.60 27.08
N ALA A 462 -8.22 16.28 27.67
CA ALA A 462 -9.54 16.91 27.48
C ALA A 462 -10.48 16.30 26.41
N VAL A 463 -10.04 15.31 25.63
CA VAL A 463 -10.92 14.59 24.69
C VAL A 463 -11.29 13.23 25.29
N ASP A 464 -12.46 13.14 25.93
CA ASP A 464 -12.93 11.92 26.63
C ASP A 464 -13.87 11.06 25.74
N PHE A 465 -13.55 10.93 24.44
CA PHE A 465 -14.31 10.07 23.52
C PHE A 465 -13.41 9.17 22.67
N ASN A 466 -13.97 8.03 22.25
CA ASN A 466 -13.35 7.08 21.34
C ASN A 466 -13.48 7.57 19.89
N ILE A 467 -12.37 7.66 19.17
CA ILE A 467 -12.33 8.08 17.78
C ILE A 467 -12.67 6.90 16.88
N LEU A 468 -13.74 7.02 16.08
CA LEU A 468 -14.08 6.06 15.03
C LEU A 468 -13.39 6.42 13.72
N VAL A 469 -13.41 7.71 13.36
CA VAL A 469 -12.80 8.22 12.13
C VAL A 469 -12.12 9.56 12.43
N SER A 470 -10.88 9.71 11.99
CA SER A 470 -10.15 10.98 11.97
C SER A 470 -9.59 11.18 10.57
N ALA A 471 -10.20 12.05 9.77
CA ALA A 471 -9.83 12.25 8.36
C ALA A 471 -9.61 13.73 8.01
N GLY A 472 -8.88 14.00 6.92
CA GLY A 472 -8.79 15.34 6.36
C GLY A 472 -10.13 15.78 5.76
N ALA A 473 -10.78 14.90 5.01
CA ALA A 473 -12.18 15.00 4.60
C ALA A 473 -12.83 13.60 4.62
N LEU A 474 -14.13 13.54 4.84
CA LEU A 474 -14.90 12.30 4.84
C LEU A 474 -16.14 12.44 3.97
N ALA A 475 -16.33 11.51 3.04
CA ALA A 475 -17.57 11.38 2.26
C ALA A 475 -18.20 10.01 2.50
N THR A 476 -19.51 9.98 2.79
CA THR A 476 -20.27 8.75 2.98
C THR A 476 -21.34 8.63 1.88
N GLY A 477 -21.32 7.52 1.14
CA GLY A 477 -22.29 7.23 0.08
C GLY A 477 -23.68 6.89 0.62
N LYS A 478 -24.72 7.12 -0.17
CA LYS A 478 -26.14 7.04 0.26
C LYS A 478 -26.56 5.74 0.96
N ASN A 479 -26.01 4.59 0.58
CA ASN A 479 -26.36 3.29 1.16
C ASN A 479 -25.28 2.75 2.11
N CYS A 480 -24.18 3.49 2.32
CA CYS A 480 -23.05 2.95 3.06
C CYS A 480 -23.44 2.83 4.54
N THR A 481 -22.87 1.84 5.22
CA THR A 481 -23.17 1.61 6.64
C THR A 481 -21.88 1.59 7.46
N LEU A 482 -21.77 2.50 8.41
CA LEU A 482 -20.74 2.51 9.45
C LEU A 482 -21.37 2.07 10.77
N LEU A 483 -20.88 0.97 11.34
CA LEU A 483 -21.32 0.43 12.61
C LEU A 483 -20.20 0.59 13.64
N SER A 484 -20.50 1.24 14.75
CA SER A 484 -19.65 1.09 15.93
C SER A 484 -19.90 -0.28 16.58
N MET A 485 -18.81 -0.95 16.94
CA MET A 485 -18.78 -2.26 17.59
C MET A 485 -18.04 -2.22 18.93
N GLY A 486 -17.80 -1.03 19.49
CA GLY A 486 -17.09 -0.88 20.76
C GLY A 486 -17.81 -1.59 21.92
N ASP A 487 -17.05 -2.19 22.82
CA ASP A 487 -17.61 -2.76 24.05
C ASP A 487 -17.82 -1.64 25.09
N ASN A 488 -19.08 -1.34 25.42
CA ASN A 488 -19.48 -0.28 26.37
C ASN A 488 -18.75 1.07 26.19
N PRO A 489 -18.79 1.69 25.00
CA PRO A 489 -18.10 2.95 24.76
C PRO A 489 -18.76 4.08 25.56
N ARG A 490 -17.95 4.90 26.24
CA ARG A 490 -18.42 6.06 27.01
C ARG A 490 -18.97 7.15 26.08
N ALA A 491 -18.15 7.59 25.15
CA ALA A 491 -18.49 8.54 24.10
C ALA A 491 -17.75 8.16 22.82
N GLU A 492 -18.30 8.51 21.65
CA GLU A 492 -17.73 8.22 20.34
C GLU A 492 -17.60 9.48 19.49
N GLY A 493 -16.62 9.54 18.60
CA GLY A 493 -16.47 10.71 17.75
C GLY A 493 -15.91 10.49 16.36
N ILE A 494 -16.26 11.45 15.50
CA ILE A 494 -15.79 11.59 14.12
C ILE A 494 -15.14 12.96 14.00
N ILE A 495 -13.91 12.99 13.50
CA ILE A 495 -13.10 14.19 13.33
C ILE A 495 -12.79 14.35 11.85
N CYS A 496 -13.14 15.49 11.28
CA CYS A 496 -12.89 15.85 9.88
C CYS A 496 -12.25 17.24 9.81
N ALA A 497 -11.01 17.36 9.32
CA ALA A 497 -10.33 18.65 9.33
C ALA A 497 -10.99 19.70 8.39
N SER A 498 -11.54 19.27 7.25
CA SER A 498 -12.15 20.15 6.25
C SER A 498 -13.64 19.87 6.10
N THR A 499 -14.04 18.92 5.26
CA THR A 499 -15.45 18.66 4.94
C THR A 499 -15.88 17.26 5.33
N PHE A 500 -17.01 17.16 6.03
CA PHE A 500 -17.74 15.93 6.24
C PHE A 500 -19.03 15.94 5.41
N TYR A 501 -19.03 15.21 4.30
CA TYR A 501 -20.17 15.04 3.43
C TYR A 501 -20.88 13.71 3.72
N HIS A 502 -22.01 13.77 4.43
CA HIS A 502 -22.69 12.59 4.97
C HIS A 502 -23.99 12.24 4.24
N GLN A 503 -24.06 11.10 3.54
CA GLN A 503 -25.29 10.58 2.94
C GLN A 503 -25.71 9.18 3.43
N GLY A 504 -24.80 8.43 4.04
CA GLY A 504 -25.04 7.04 4.45
C GLY A 504 -25.74 6.89 5.81
N GLN A 505 -25.60 5.70 6.41
CA GLN A 505 -26.04 5.42 7.77
C GLN A 505 -24.84 5.21 8.70
N ILE A 506 -24.79 5.97 9.79
CA ILE A 506 -23.83 5.76 10.88
C ILE A 506 -24.60 5.36 12.14
N ARG A 507 -24.20 4.22 12.72
CA ARG A 507 -24.77 3.69 13.97
C ARG A 507 -23.73 3.72 15.07
N PHE A 508 -23.98 4.53 16.08
CA PHE A 508 -23.12 4.69 17.25
C PHE A 508 -23.54 3.74 18.35
N GLN A 509 -22.55 3.16 19.02
CA GLN A 509 -22.78 2.29 20.15
C GLN A 509 -22.83 3.11 21.45
N ALA A 510 -22.12 4.25 21.52
CA ALA A 510 -22.15 5.17 22.66
C ALA A 510 -23.40 6.05 22.66
N GLU A 511 -23.88 6.42 23.85
CA GLU A 511 -24.98 7.39 23.98
C GLU A 511 -24.55 8.81 23.60
N ASP A 512 -23.31 9.17 23.93
CA ASP A 512 -22.69 10.46 23.65
C ASP A 512 -21.87 10.42 22.36
N VAL A 513 -22.19 11.30 21.41
CA VAL A 513 -21.56 11.36 20.09
C VAL A 513 -21.00 12.77 19.82
N HIS A 514 -19.74 12.84 19.40
CA HIS A 514 -19.04 14.07 19.05
C HIS A 514 -18.67 14.10 17.56
N ILE A 515 -19.11 15.13 16.84
CA ILE A 515 -18.72 15.37 15.44
C ILE A 515 -17.97 16.70 15.38
N LEU A 516 -16.69 16.63 15.04
CA LEU A 516 -15.82 17.81 14.90
C LEU A 516 -15.49 17.99 13.42
N THR A 517 -15.93 19.08 12.80
CA THR A 517 -15.70 19.29 11.37
C THR A 517 -15.59 20.75 10.98
N GLY A 518 -14.80 21.05 9.94
CA GLY A 518 -14.79 22.39 9.34
C GLY A 518 -16.16 22.73 8.73
N ALA A 519 -16.57 21.94 7.75
CA ALA A 519 -17.89 21.99 7.12
C ALA A 519 -18.62 20.64 7.23
N LEU A 520 -19.94 20.68 7.45
CA LEU A 520 -20.82 19.51 7.52
C LEU A 520 -21.93 19.63 6.47
N VAL A 521 -22.05 18.64 5.60
CA VAL A 521 -23.21 18.47 4.73
C VAL A 521 -23.95 17.21 5.16
N HIS A 522 -25.12 17.37 5.77
CA HIS A 522 -25.88 16.25 6.32
C HIS A 522 -27.08 15.89 5.44
N LYS A 523 -27.08 14.67 4.89
CA LYS A 523 -28.15 14.06 4.10
C LYS A 523 -28.55 12.66 4.59
N GLY A 524 -27.66 12.01 5.34
CA GLY A 524 -27.78 10.62 5.77
C GLY A 524 -28.57 10.43 7.07
N ARG A 525 -28.26 9.35 7.78
CA ARG A 525 -28.87 9.00 9.09
C ARG A 525 -27.80 8.80 10.14
N LEU A 526 -28.02 9.39 11.32
CA LEU A 526 -27.24 9.15 12.52
C LEU A 526 -28.17 8.50 13.55
N THR A 527 -27.81 7.32 14.06
CA THR A 527 -28.65 6.59 15.02
C THR A 527 -27.78 5.90 16.07
N ASN A 528 -28.36 5.48 17.18
CA ASN A 528 -27.73 4.49 18.05
C ASN A 528 -27.97 3.06 17.56
N CYS A 529 -27.16 2.10 18.03
CA CYS A 529 -27.29 0.68 17.68
C CYS A 529 -28.49 -0.02 18.35
N GLU A 530 -29.03 0.52 19.45
CA GLU A 530 -30.18 -0.06 20.15
C GLU A 530 -31.42 -0.17 19.26
N HIS A 531 -31.99 -1.38 19.13
CA HIS A 531 -33.09 -1.73 18.20
C HIS A 531 -34.40 -0.93 18.34
N LYS A 532 -34.49 0.01 19.27
CA LYS A 532 -35.69 0.84 19.53
C LYS A 532 -35.52 2.31 19.18
N GLN A 533 -34.30 2.81 18.99
CA GLN A 533 -34.06 4.23 18.72
C GLN A 533 -33.64 4.44 17.26
N ASN A 534 -34.39 5.29 16.56
CA ASN A 534 -34.10 5.69 15.17
C ASN A 534 -33.35 7.01 15.10
N HIS A 535 -32.72 7.41 16.20
CA HIS A 535 -32.07 8.71 16.41
C HIS A 535 -30.93 8.56 17.42
N VAL A 536 -30.07 9.58 17.57
CA VAL A 536 -28.95 9.58 18.53
C VAL A 536 -29.42 10.04 19.91
N LYS A 537 -28.91 9.52 21.03
CA LYS A 537 -29.25 10.04 22.37
C LYS A 537 -28.71 11.46 22.52
N ASN A 538 -27.39 11.62 22.62
CA ASN A 538 -26.76 12.92 22.82
C ASN A 538 -25.79 13.20 21.66
N CYS A 539 -25.99 14.31 20.95
CA CYS A 539 -25.18 14.67 19.80
C CYS A 539 -24.58 16.06 19.97
N HIS A 540 -23.26 16.12 19.98
CA HIS A 540 -22.47 17.34 20.04
C HIS A 540 -21.77 17.55 18.70
N ILE A 541 -22.08 18.65 18.02
CA ILE A 541 -21.49 18.97 16.72
C ILE A 541 -20.72 20.28 16.86
N VAL A 542 -19.44 20.28 16.49
CA VAL A 542 -18.62 21.47 16.38
C VAL A 542 -18.37 21.77 14.90
N VAL A 543 -18.72 22.98 14.47
CA VAL A 543 -18.63 23.41 13.07
C VAL A 543 -17.88 24.73 12.96
N GLU A 544 -16.82 24.77 12.17
CA GLU A 544 -15.98 25.96 12.02
C GLU A 544 -16.48 26.91 10.90
N GLU A 545 -17.01 26.38 9.80
CA GLU A 545 -17.36 27.17 8.61
C GLU A 545 -18.84 27.07 8.24
N LEU A 546 -19.35 25.86 7.96
CA LEU A 546 -20.70 25.68 7.40
C LEU A 546 -21.34 24.38 7.88
N PHE A 547 -22.59 24.44 8.30
CA PHE A 547 -23.44 23.27 8.47
C PHE A 547 -24.64 23.37 7.53
N LEU A 548 -24.63 22.63 6.43
CA LEU A 548 -25.77 22.46 5.54
C LEU A 548 -26.56 21.20 5.92
N ASN A 549 -27.77 21.37 6.47
CA ASN A 549 -28.67 20.27 6.80
C ASN A 549 -29.73 20.08 5.70
N GLU A 550 -29.60 19.00 4.94
CA GLU A 550 -30.55 18.56 3.90
C GLU A 550 -31.23 17.22 4.27
N GLY A 551 -30.89 16.65 5.43
CA GLY A 551 -31.44 15.40 5.97
C GLY A 551 -32.29 15.58 7.23
N THR A 552 -32.68 14.47 7.84
CA THR A 552 -33.37 14.48 9.15
C THR A 552 -32.34 14.24 10.24
N LEU A 553 -31.94 15.30 10.94
CA LEU A 553 -31.14 15.20 12.16
C LEU A 553 -32.09 15.01 13.35
N ALA A 554 -32.00 13.87 14.02
CA ALA A 554 -32.83 13.55 15.17
C ALA A 554 -31.98 13.11 16.35
N CYS A 555 -32.27 13.64 17.54
CA CYS A 555 -31.63 13.23 18.79
C CYS A 555 -32.48 13.47 20.04
N ASN A 556 -32.05 13.02 21.23
CA ASN A 556 -32.68 13.46 22.50
C ASN A 556 -32.13 14.83 22.89
N VAL A 557 -30.82 14.95 22.95
CA VAL A 557 -30.10 16.19 23.26
C VAL A 557 -29.23 16.58 22.05
N LEU A 558 -29.41 17.80 21.55
CA LEU A 558 -28.61 18.38 20.47
C LEU A 558 -27.84 19.59 20.99
N ASP A 559 -26.53 19.58 20.80
CA ASP A 559 -25.67 20.73 21.04
C ASP A 559 -24.83 21.00 19.78
N ILE A 560 -25.00 22.18 19.18
CA ILE A 560 -24.23 22.60 18.00
C ILE A 560 -23.48 23.86 18.37
N THR A 561 -22.16 23.85 18.25
CA THR A 561 -21.30 24.97 18.62
C THR A 561 -20.26 25.29 17.54
N GLY A 562 -19.71 26.50 17.56
CA GLY A 562 -18.58 26.90 16.73
C GLY A 562 -18.79 28.23 16.03
N GLU A 563 -17.89 28.53 15.09
CA GLU A 563 -17.84 29.80 14.35
C GLU A 563 -18.53 29.70 12.98
N GLY A 564 -19.14 28.55 12.66
CA GLY A 564 -19.79 28.33 11.37
C GLY A 564 -21.17 28.96 11.23
N VAL A 565 -21.77 28.77 10.05
CA VAL A 565 -23.15 29.12 9.74
C VAL A 565 -24.00 27.86 9.53
N LEU A 566 -25.17 27.78 10.15
CA LEU A 566 -26.14 26.71 9.87
C LEU A 566 -27.10 27.13 8.76
N ASP A 567 -27.25 26.31 7.73
CA ASP A 567 -28.30 26.41 6.71
C ASP A 567 -29.19 25.15 6.79
N ASN A 568 -30.36 25.29 7.41
CA ASN A 568 -31.30 24.19 7.55
C ASN A 568 -32.36 24.22 6.45
N LYS A 569 -32.30 23.21 5.56
CA LYS A 569 -33.25 22.98 4.46
C LYS A 569 -34.19 21.81 4.69
N ASN A 570 -34.07 21.13 5.83
CA ASN A 570 -34.89 19.98 6.17
C ASN A 570 -35.20 19.97 7.67
N ARG A 571 -35.22 18.80 8.33
CA ARG A 571 -35.71 18.67 9.71
C ARG A 571 -34.57 18.50 10.70
N ILE A 572 -34.60 19.30 11.77
CA ILE A 572 -33.82 19.12 12.99
C ILE A 572 -34.80 18.86 14.14
N PHE A 573 -34.63 17.75 14.84
CA PHE A 573 -35.53 17.30 15.90
C PHE A 573 -34.77 16.89 17.15
N ALA A 574 -35.14 17.47 18.29
CA ALA A 574 -34.65 17.07 19.61
C ALA A 574 -35.80 16.63 20.52
N VAL A 575 -35.65 15.53 21.26
CA VAL A 575 -36.69 15.12 22.22
C VAL A 575 -36.66 16.03 23.45
N ASP A 576 -35.48 16.28 24.02
CA ASP A 576 -35.33 16.89 25.35
C ASP A 576 -34.75 18.30 25.30
N SER A 577 -33.71 18.55 24.52
CA SER A 577 -33.14 19.90 24.39
C SER A 577 -32.38 20.10 23.11
N MET A 578 -32.45 21.32 22.58
CA MET A 578 -31.70 21.78 21.42
C MET A 578 -31.01 23.09 21.77
N ASP A 579 -29.68 23.10 21.77
CA ASP A 579 -28.86 24.29 21.99
C ASP A 579 -27.95 24.49 20.77
N ILE A 580 -28.12 25.61 20.05
CA ILE A 580 -27.34 25.92 18.85
C ILE A 580 -26.69 27.28 19.05
N ARG A 581 -25.36 27.31 19.03
CA ARG A 581 -24.51 28.48 19.27
C ARG A 581 -23.51 28.63 18.14
N LEU A 582 -23.89 29.41 17.15
CA LEU A 582 -23.12 29.58 15.91
C LEU A 582 -22.97 31.06 15.57
N ASN A 583 -22.16 31.38 14.57
CA ASN A 583 -22.05 32.75 14.10
C ASN A 583 -23.36 33.22 13.49
N ASN A 584 -23.96 32.41 12.63
CA ASN A 584 -25.30 32.67 12.10
C ASN A 584 -26.06 31.38 11.83
N PHE A 585 -27.38 31.49 11.63
CA PHE A 585 -28.20 30.37 11.20
C PHE A 585 -29.35 30.85 10.31
N HIS A 586 -29.69 30.02 9.34
CA HIS A 586 -30.73 30.21 8.34
C HIS A 586 -31.67 29.00 8.37
N ASN A 587 -32.97 29.27 8.34
CA ASN A 587 -34.01 28.23 8.38
C ASN A 587 -35.14 28.56 7.40
N ASP A 588 -34.85 29.02 6.19
CA ASP A 588 -35.90 29.52 5.29
C ASP A 588 -36.99 28.49 4.96
N GLU A 589 -36.59 27.23 4.71
CA GLU A 589 -37.49 26.12 4.35
C GLU A 589 -37.53 24.99 5.40
N GLY A 590 -36.64 25.04 6.38
CA GLY A 590 -36.43 23.98 7.36
C GLY A 590 -37.47 23.92 8.49
N LEU A 591 -37.53 22.75 9.14
CA LEU A 591 -38.32 22.48 10.34
C LEU A 591 -37.40 22.24 11.54
N MET A 592 -37.50 23.06 12.59
CA MET A 592 -36.86 22.81 13.89
C MET A 592 -37.92 22.44 14.92
N GLU A 593 -37.74 21.32 15.61
CA GLU A 593 -38.72 20.84 16.59
C GLU A 593 -38.07 20.30 17.87
N SER A 594 -38.59 20.73 19.02
CA SER A 594 -38.25 20.18 20.33
C SER A 594 -39.49 19.95 21.20
N LYS A 595 -39.56 18.81 21.93
CA LYS A 595 -40.67 18.57 22.87
C LYS A 595 -40.52 19.31 24.20
N ASN A 596 -39.39 19.98 24.43
CA ASN A 596 -39.12 20.70 25.67
C ASN A 596 -38.60 22.09 25.30
N HIS A 597 -37.28 22.25 25.11
CA HIS A 597 -36.64 23.55 24.95
C HIS A 597 -35.83 23.66 23.66
N ILE A 598 -35.84 24.84 23.04
CA ILE A 598 -34.93 25.25 21.96
C ILE A 598 -34.23 26.54 22.39
N LYS A 599 -32.90 26.55 22.29
CA LYS A 599 -32.04 27.71 22.49
C LYS A 599 -31.21 27.97 21.24
N LEU A 600 -31.37 29.16 20.66
CA LEU A 600 -30.61 29.59 19.49
C LEU A 600 -29.84 30.87 19.81
N LEU A 601 -28.51 30.81 19.74
CA LEU A 601 -27.61 31.93 19.99
C LEU A 601 -26.78 32.23 18.74
N SER A 602 -26.94 33.44 18.18
CA SER A 602 -26.11 33.97 17.10
C SER A 602 -25.10 34.98 17.65
N ALA A 603 -23.83 34.82 17.26
CA ALA A 603 -22.74 35.71 17.68
C ALA A 603 -22.44 36.87 16.71
N THR A 604 -22.93 36.81 15.46
CA THR A 604 -22.61 37.83 14.44
C THR A 604 -23.38 39.14 14.64
N LYS A 605 -22.88 40.22 14.01
CA LYS A 605 -23.59 41.51 13.95
C LYS A 605 -24.57 41.63 12.78
N GLU A 606 -24.56 40.64 11.88
CA GLU A 606 -25.39 40.61 10.69
C GLU A 606 -26.83 40.23 11.01
N TRP A 607 -27.69 40.28 9.99
CA TRP A 607 -29.07 39.82 10.13
C TRP A 607 -29.12 38.30 10.20
N THR A 608 -29.63 37.79 11.32
CA THR A 608 -30.08 36.41 11.43
C THR A 608 -31.50 36.33 10.92
N LYS A 609 -31.72 35.49 9.91
CA LYS A 609 -33.04 35.31 9.29
C LYS A 609 -33.59 33.93 9.65
N LEU A 610 -34.70 33.93 10.38
CA LEU A 610 -35.41 32.71 10.75
C LEU A 610 -36.73 32.62 9.98
N GLY A 611 -36.72 31.82 8.92
CA GLY A 611 -37.92 31.40 8.21
C GLY A 611 -38.43 30.03 8.66
N GLY A 612 -39.28 29.43 7.83
CA GLY A 612 -39.67 28.02 7.96
C GLY A 612 -40.59 27.76 9.15
N SER A 613 -40.51 26.54 9.71
CA SER A 613 -41.38 26.09 10.80
C SER A 613 -40.54 25.80 12.05
N ILE A 614 -40.92 26.36 13.19
CA ILE A 614 -40.29 26.07 14.48
C ILE A 614 -41.38 25.61 15.44
N LYS A 615 -41.14 24.53 16.18
CA LYS A 615 -42.06 23.97 17.17
C LYS A 615 -41.34 23.68 18.47
N ALA A 616 -41.72 24.37 19.54
CA ALA A 616 -41.19 24.15 20.89
C ALA A 616 -42.36 24.05 21.87
N LYS A 617 -42.40 23.00 22.70
CA LYS A 617 -43.52 22.79 23.62
C LYS A 617 -43.38 23.47 24.99
N LYS A 618 -42.17 23.68 25.53
CA LYS A 618 -42.01 24.26 26.87
C LYS A 618 -41.26 25.58 26.88
N GLY A 619 -40.29 25.78 25.99
CA GLY A 619 -39.54 27.03 25.93
C GLY A 619 -38.81 27.22 24.60
N PHE A 620 -38.76 28.47 24.16
CA PHE A 620 -38.06 28.91 22.96
C PHE A 620 -37.29 30.19 23.30
N ASP A 621 -35.97 30.09 23.37
CA ASP A 621 -35.07 31.22 23.63
C ASP A 621 -34.24 31.49 22.38
N LEU A 622 -34.32 32.72 21.89
CA LEU A 622 -33.61 33.17 20.70
C LEU A 622 -32.86 34.47 21.01
N TYR A 623 -31.56 34.47 20.76
CA TYR A 623 -30.70 35.64 20.93
C TYR A 623 -29.85 35.86 19.68
N ALA A 624 -30.03 37.00 19.02
CA ALA A 624 -29.25 37.43 17.87
C ALA A 624 -28.98 38.93 17.95
N ASN A 625 -27.94 39.43 17.27
CA ASN A 625 -27.67 40.87 17.26
C ASN A 625 -28.71 41.64 16.45
N LYS A 626 -29.02 41.18 15.24
CA LYS A 626 -30.12 41.65 14.40
C LYS A 626 -30.94 40.45 13.95
N LEU A 627 -32.26 40.53 14.06
CA LEU A 627 -33.14 39.38 13.85
C LEU A 627 -34.29 39.72 12.91
N ASP A 628 -34.45 38.97 11.82
CA ASP A 628 -35.63 38.96 10.96
C ASP A 628 -36.40 37.65 11.14
N MET A 629 -37.64 37.75 11.61
CA MET A 629 -38.52 36.63 11.91
C MET A 629 -39.62 36.49 10.88
N ALA A 630 -39.56 35.43 10.05
CA ALA A 630 -40.49 35.14 8.97
C ALA A 630 -41.01 33.68 9.05
N LEU A 631 -41.54 33.28 10.20
CA LEU A 631 -41.99 31.91 10.45
C LEU A 631 -43.35 31.64 9.78
N ASN A 632 -43.54 30.43 9.24
CA ASN A 632 -44.77 30.03 8.56
C ASN A 632 -45.85 29.45 9.52
N ASP A 633 -45.46 29.05 10.73
CA ASP A 633 -46.28 28.21 11.62
C ASP A 633 -46.24 28.68 13.09
N VAL A 634 -46.29 29.99 13.36
CA VAL A 634 -46.18 30.52 14.74
C VAL A 634 -47.24 29.97 15.67
N HIS A 635 -48.40 29.59 15.15
CA HIS A 635 -49.46 28.92 15.91
C HIS A 635 -48.99 27.65 16.65
N LYS A 636 -47.93 26.99 16.16
CA LYS A 636 -47.38 25.77 16.78
C LYS A 636 -46.40 26.04 17.92
N LEU A 637 -46.03 27.31 18.14
CA LEU A 637 -45.27 27.79 19.31
C LEU A 637 -46.19 28.22 20.46
N MET A 638 -47.51 28.23 20.25
CA MET A 638 -48.52 28.73 21.19
C MET A 638 -48.86 27.67 22.26
N ASN A 639 -48.00 27.51 23.25
CA ASN A 639 -48.35 26.74 24.47
C ASN A 639 -48.67 27.65 25.67
N GLU A 640 -48.24 28.91 25.63
CA GLU A 640 -48.59 29.96 26.60
C GLU A 640 -49.33 31.09 25.87
N LYS A 641 -50.19 31.86 26.55
CA LYS A 641 -50.87 33.05 25.97
C LYS A 641 -49.89 34.21 25.65
N LYS A 642 -48.59 33.94 25.59
CA LYS A 642 -47.53 34.92 25.37
C LYS A 642 -46.39 34.34 24.53
N LEU A 643 -45.95 35.09 23.53
CA LEU A 643 -44.75 34.83 22.72
C LEU A 643 -43.75 35.95 22.96
N SER A 644 -42.45 35.67 23.07
CA SER A 644 -41.44 36.71 23.25
C SER A 644 -40.28 36.55 22.29
N PHE A 645 -39.90 37.65 21.65
CA PHE A 645 -38.77 37.75 20.73
C PHE A 645 -37.81 38.82 21.22
N SER A 646 -36.52 38.52 21.21
CA SER A 646 -35.48 39.47 21.63
C SER A 646 -34.32 39.51 20.65
N ALA A 647 -33.88 40.72 20.30
CA ALA A 647 -32.63 40.98 19.59
C ALA A 647 -31.78 41.96 20.39
N ARG A 648 -30.47 41.98 20.17
CA ARG A 648 -29.59 42.94 20.84
C ARG A 648 -29.79 44.35 20.28
N SER A 649 -29.75 44.54 18.97
CA SER A 649 -29.81 45.85 18.29
C SER A 649 -31.17 46.07 17.62
N ASP A 650 -31.48 45.27 16.60
CA ASP A 650 -32.61 45.50 15.69
C ASP A 650 -33.45 44.23 15.54
N LEU A 651 -34.78 44.36 15.61
CA LEU A 651 -35.73 43.26 15.44
C LEU A 651 -36.73 43.60 14.34
N ILE A 652 -36.91 42.70 13.37
CA ILE A 652 -37.97 42.74 12.36
C ILE A 652 -38.84 41.51 12.52
N ILE A 653 -40.16 41.71 12.59
CA ILE A 653 -41.13 40.62 12.58
C ILE A 653 -41.90 40.69 11.26
N SER A 654 -41.57 39.78 10.36
CA SER A 654 -42.21 39.54 9.07
C SER A 654 -43.15 38.35 9.11
N THR A 655 -43.59 37.95 10.30
CA THR A 655 -44.45 36.78 10.52
C THR A 655 -45.88 37.18 10.82
N ASP A 656 -46.83 36.62 10.07
CA ASP A 656 -48.26 36.81 10.35
C ASP A 656 -48.66 36.06 11.62
N ILE A 657 -49.37 36.72 12.52
CA ILE A 657 -49.85 36.14 13.79
C ILE A 657 -51.31 36.52 14.01
N CYS A 658 -52.23 35.61 13.73
CA CYS A 658 -53.67 35.81 13.89
C CYS A 658 -54.23 34.90 15.00
N ASP A 659 -54.73 35.51 16.08
CA ASP A 659 -55.46 34.84 17.15
C ASP A 659 -56.95 35.22 17.08
N GLU A 660 -57.76 34.30 16.55
CA GLU A 660 -59.21 34.50 16.42
C GLU A 660 -59.91 34.75 17.76
N VAL A 661 -59.32 34.31 18.88
CA VAL A 661 -59.90 34.43 20.23
C VAL A 661 -59.49 35.76 20.90
N LYS A 662 -58.48 36.47 20.38
CA LYS A 662 -57.89 37.68 20.95
C LYS A 662 -57.55 37.56 22.44
N GLU A 663 -56.81 36.52 22.80
CA GLU A 663 -56.25 36.33 24.14
C GLU A 663 -54.71 36.34 24.15
N PHE A 664 -54.08 36.36 22.97
CA PHE A 664 -52.64 36.21 22.81
C PHE A 664 -51.87 37.53 22.92
N ALA A 665 -50.73 37.49 23.62
CA ALA A 665 -49.79 38.59 23.71
C ALA A 665 -48.47 38.30 22.99
N VAL A 666 -47.94 39.26 22.24
CA VAL A 666 -46.61 39.18 21.61
C VAL A 666 -45.69 40.21 22.25
N GLY A 667 -44.54 39.77 22.73
CA GLY A 667 -43.47 40.60 23.30
C GLY A 667 -42.30 40.71 22.34
N CYS A 668 -41.82 41.93 22.10
CA CYS A 668 -40.73 42.24 21.20
C CYS A 668 -39.72 43.10 21.95
N ALA A 669 -38.45 42.70 22.02
CA ALA A 669 -37.41 43.45 22.73
C ALA A 669 -36.19 43.69 21.83
N ALA A 670 -35.71 44.95 21.76
CA ALA A 670 -34.48 45.31 21.06
C ALA A 670 -33.89 46.62 21.61
N GLN A 671 -32.58 46.85 21.48
CA GLN A 671 -31.97 48.10 21.99
C GLN A 671 -32.29 49.31 21.11
N ASN A 672 -32.24 49.18 19.79
CA ASN A 672 -32.31 50.30 18.85
C ASN A 672 -33.66 50.35 18.12
N SER A 673 -34.10 49.23 17.53
CA SER A 673 -35.32 49.23 16.72
C SER A 673 -36.13 47.94 16.78
N VAL A 674 -37.47 48.08 16.76
CA VAL A 674 -38.43 47.00 16.52
C VAL A 674 -39.31 47.41 15.35
N ALA A 675 -39.32 46.62 14.28
CA ALA A 675 -40.18 46.82 13.12
C ALA A 675 -41.14 45.65 12.92
N ILE A 676 -42.40 45.95 12.63
CA ILE A 676 -43.44 44.97 12.30
C ILE A 676 -43.74 45.10 10.81
N ASN A 677 -43.60 43.99 10.09
CA ASN A 677 -43.75 43.86 8.65
C ASN A 677 -44.67 42.68 8.30
N ALA A 678 -45.79 42.57 9.01
CA ALA A 678 -46.68 41.43 8.96
C ALA A 678 -48.11 41.79 9.37
N VAL A 679 -49.05 40.88 9.12
CA VAL A 679 -50.43 40.94 9.60
C VAL A 679 -50.51 40.38 11.02
N MET A 680 -51.03 41.14 11.97
CA MET A 680 -51.18 40.71 13.35
C MET A 680 -52.61 40.94 13.86
N ASP A 681 -53.26 39.92 14.41
CA ASP A 681 -54.54 40.05 15.12
C ASP A 681 -54.44 39.43 16.51
N LEU A 682 -54.29 40.23 17.56
CA LEU A 682 -53.85 39.78 18.89
C LEU A 682 -54.59 40.52 20.03
N ASP A 683 -54.48 40.06 21.28
CA ASP A 683 -54.90 40.87 22.44
C ASP A 683 -53.91 42.02 22.66
N ARG A 684 -52.62 41.70 22.76
CA ARG A 684 -51.61 42.66 23.23
C ARG A 684 -50.29 42.57 22.49
N LEU A 685 -49.74 43.71 22.09
CA LEU A 685 -48.36 43.82 21.60
C LEU A 685 -47.53 44.60 22.63
N GLU A 686 -46.50 43.97 23.17
CA GLU A 686 -45.55 44.56 24.11
C GLU A 686 -44.22 44.78 23.40
N VAL A 687 -43.76 46.03 23.32
CA VAL A 687 -42.50 46.41 22.71
C VAL A 687 -41.59 46.96 23.80
N LEU A 688 -40.39 46.41 23.95
CA LEU A 688 -39.36 46.86 24.88
C LEU A 688 -38.18 47.42 24.08
N LEU A 689 -37.91 48.72 24.22
CA LEU A 689 -36.85 49.42 23.48
C LEU A 689 -35.80 50.04 24.42
N GLY A 690 -34.54 50.07 24.01
CA GLY A 690 -33.46 50.71 24.77
C GLY A 690 -32.78 49.77 25.78
N GLY A 691 -31.73 50.28 26.43
CA GLY A 691 -30.93 49.50 27.38
C GLY A 691 -29.70 50.23 27.93
N ASP A 692 -29.06 51.08 27.14
CA ASP A 692 -27.86 51.81 27.54
C ASP A 692 -28.09 53.33 27.41
N HIS A 693 -28.01 54.06 28.54
CA HIS A 693 -28.40 55.47 28.67
C HIS A 693 -27.48 56.47 27.94
N THR A 694 -26.50 55.98 27.18
CA THR A 694 -25.44 56.77 26.54
C THR A 694 -25.72 57.10 25.08
N ASN A 695 -26.71 56.45 24.44
CA ASN A 695 -26.97 56.63 23.02
C ASN A 695 -27.93 57.83 22.76
N PRO A 696 -27.50 58.88 22.04
CA PRO A 696 -28.33 60.06 21.78
C PRO A 696 -29.36 59.85 20.66
N GLU A 697 -29.25 58.76 19.90
CA GLU A 697 -30.15 58.43 18.81
C GLU A 697 -31.54 58.00 19.30
N PRO A 698 -32.61 58.32 18.55
CA PRO A 698 -33.95 57.88 18.90
C PRO A 698 -34.09 56.37 18.72
N VAL A 699 -34.74 55.71 19.69
CA VAL A 699 -35.16 54.31 19.50
C VAL A 699 -36.40 54.27 18.62
N LEU A 700 -36.50 53.25 17.77
CA LEU A 700 -37.49 53.19 16.70
C LEU A 700 -38.48 52.04 16.90
N PHE A 701 -39.77 52.36 16.94
CA PHE A 701 -40.84 51.39 16.69
C PHE A 701 -41.44 51.67 15.30
N LYS A 702 -41.39 50.72 14.38
CA LYS A 702 -41.85 50.91 13.01
C LYS A 702 -42.94 49.91 12.63
N VAL A 703 -44.04 50.40 12.08
CA VAL A 703 -45.05 49.61 11.37
C VAL A 703 -44.85 49.87 9.88
N THR A 704 -44.37 48.87 9.13
CA THR A 704 -44.05 49.05 7.71
C THR A 704 -45.30 49.13 6.84
N ASP A 705 -45.14 49.55 5.59
CA ASP A 705 -46.19 49.68 4.57
C ASP A 705 -47.00 48.39 4.32
N ARG A 706 -46.40 47.22 4.58
CA ARG A 706 -47.05 45.91 4.42
C ARG A 706 -47.78 45.41 5.66
N ALA A 707 -47.65 46.07 6.81
CA ALA A 707 -48.23 45.60 8.06
C ALA A 707 -49.71 46.02 8.24
N ASP A 708 -50.56 45.09 8.71
CA ASP A 708 -51.93 45.35 9.20
C ASP A 708 -52.07 44.74 10.60
N ILE A 709 -52.00 45.59 11.62
CA ILE A 709 -51.96 45.19 13.03
C ILE A 709 -53.30 45.57 13.68
N ASN A 710 -54.01 44.60 14.24
CA ASN A 710 -55.27 44.72 14.96
C ASN A 710 -55.13 44.18 16.39
N ILE A 711 -54.99 45.06 17.38
CA ILE A 711 -54.70 44.67 18.77
C ILE A 711 -55.59 45.38 19.78
N ASN A 712 -55.88 44.78 20.94
CA ASN A 712 -56.60 45.51 22.00
C ASN A 712 -55.66 46.52 22.68
N THR A 713 -54.44 46.11 23.02
CA THR A 713 -53.48 46.97 23.73
C THR A 713 -52.09 46.95 23.11
N LEU A 714 -51.56 48.12 22.74
CA LEU A 714 -50.14 48.34 22.48
C LEU A 714 -49.46 48.85 23.74
N VAL A 715 -48.36 48.22 24.15
CA VAL A 715 -47.53 48.67 25.27
C VAL A 715 -46.10 48.85 24.78
N ILE A 716 -45.60 50.08 24.81
CA ILE A 716 -44.20 50.38 24.51
C ILE A 716 -43.51 50.78 25.81
N ASN A 717 -42.55 49.97 26.24
CA ASN A 717 -41.74 50.17 27.43
C ASN A 717 -40.27 50.28 27.05
N GLY A 718 -39.42 50.77 27.96
CA GLY A 718 -38.01 50.91 27.63
C GLY A 718 -37.26 52.00 28.39
N THR A 719 -36.01 52.23 28.00
CA THR A 719 -35.14 53.27 28.57
C THR A 719 -34.39 54.02 27.46
N ALA A 720 -34.95 55.15 27.00
CA ALA A 720 -34.32 56.04 26.02
C ALA A 720 -34.82 57.49 26.18
N SER A 721 -34.05 58.49 25.72
CA SER A 721 -34.50 59.90 25.76
C SER A 721 -35.59 60.21 24.73
N HIS A 722 -35.55 59.57 23.57
CA HIS A 722 -36.46 59.82 22.47
C HIS A 722 -36.97 58.50 21.86
N LEU A 723 -38.29 58.37 21.73
CA LEU A 723 -38.96 57.28 21.02
C LEU A 723 -39.56 57.83 19.72
N MET A 724 -39.23 57.20 18.59
CA MET A 724 -39.83 57.48 17.29
C MET A 724 -40.75 56.32 16.90
N ILE A 725 -42.01 56.63 16.63
CA ILE A 725 -43.01 55.69 16.13
C ILE A 725 -43.29 56.04 14.68
N VAL A 726 -42.94 55.15 13.74
CA VAL A 726 -43.17 55.33 12.31
C VAL A 726 -44.33 54.43 11.87
N LEU A 727 -45.41 55.02 11.35
CA LEU A 727 -46.60 54.30 10.93
C LEU A 727 -46.76 54.40 9.40
N ASP A 728 -45.98 53.60 8.66
CA ASP A 728 -46.12 53.48 7.20
C ASP A 728 -47.31 52.56 6.81
N GLY A 729 -47.70 51.64 7.71
CA GLY A 729 -48.82 50.69 7.53
C GLY A 729 -50.03 50.96 8.43
N LEU A 730 -50.88 49.94 8.63
CA LEU A 730 -52.13 50.05 9.38
C LEU A 730 -52.00 49.51 10.81
N LEU A 731 -52.28 50.36 11.81
CA LEU A 731 -52.33 49.99 13.23
C LEU A 731 -53.69 50.35 13.83
N LYS A 732 -54.51 49.33 14.14
CA LYS A 732 -55.79 49.44 14.85
C LYS A 732 -55.58 48.99 16.30
N CYS A 733 -55.80 49.90 17.25
CA CYS A 733 -55.72 49.54 18.66
C CYS A 733 -56.72 50.29 19.56
N ASN A 734 -57.21 49.62 20.61
CA ASN A 734 -58.13 50.24 21.56
C ASN A 734 -57.38 51.09 22.60
N ARG A 735 -56.16 50.68 22.96
CA ARG A 735 -55.36 51.36 23.97
C ARG A 735 -53.87 51.34 23.61
N VAL A 736 -53.22 52.50 23.71
CA VAL A 736 -51.76 52.64 23.65
C VAL A 736 -51.25 53.04 25.04
N LYS A 737 -50.24 52.33 25.54
CA LYS A 737 -49.50 52.68 26.77
C LYS A 737 -48.03 52.87 26.41
N ILE A 738 -47.49 54.04 26.72
CA ILE A 738 -46.07 54.35 26.54
C ILE A 738 -45.48 54.63 27.92
N ALA A 739 -44.32 54.05 28.22
CA ALA A 739 -43.66 54.24 29.51
C ALA A 739 -43.20 55.69 29.71
N GLU A 740 -43.31 56.18 30.95
CA GLU A 740 -42.87 57.54 31.34
C GLU A 740 -41.36 57.75 31.24
N SER A 741 -40.59 56.67 31.07
CA SER A 741 -39.13 56.71 30.89
C SER A 741 -38.70 57.36 29.58
N PHE A 742 -39.59 57.47 28.58
CA PHE A 742 -39.32 58.20 27.34
C PHE A 742 -39.64 59.69 27.51
N LYS A 743 -38.62 60.56 27.40
CA LYS A 743 -38.79 62.02 27.60
C LYS A 743 -39.52 62.69 26.43
N HIS A 744 -39.29 62.19 25.22
CA HIS A 744 -39.89 62.69 23.99
C HIS A 744 -40.42 61.53 23.16
N VAL A 745 -41.64 61.67 22.64
CA VAL A 745 -42.28 60.70 21.74
C VAL A 745 -42.70 61.42 20.47
N THR A 746 -42.21 60.95 19.32
CA THR A 746 -42.61 61.42 18.00
C THR A 746 -43.40 60.32 17.29
N VAL A 747 -44.54 60.66 16.71
CA VAL A 747 -45.31 59.77 15.83
C VAL A 747 -45.29 60.39 14.43
N SER A 748 -44.78 59.66 13.44
CA SER A 748 -44.66 60.08 12.04
C SER A 748 -45.45 59.19 11.11
#